data_AF-A0A975IZV3-F1
#
_entry.id   AF-A0A975IZV3-F1
#
_cell.length_a   1.000
_cell.length_b   1.000
_cell.length_c   1.000
_cell.angle_alpha   90.00
_cell.angle_beta   90.00
_cell.angle_gamma   90.00
#
_symmetry.space_group_name_H-M   'P 1'
#
loop_
_entity.id
_entity.type
_entity.pdbx_description
1 polymer ?
#
loop_
_entity_poly.entity_id
_entity_poly.type
_entity_poly.pdbx_seq_one_letter_code
_entity_poly.pdbx_strand_id
1 'polypeptide(L)'
;MMMMLLAVLALGLLSLSTIELRRSAAGTARAIARANARLALQLAIGSLQKNLGPDGRVCATASLFDSDPASPGVEGVNHPHWTGVWSASKPDTKGGMVTPIKRDDSDGGLRDERATGGWPRTETLDWLVSRPAGMATPDPRTISREGDWIRLVSTGTDKDDVWVPSVAVGDSSAGRYAWWVGDEGGKAKVNLPDGWAGKLPDPANPGNGGYNHWLASQKNEPVLVDPSLHIEEAKKAKVVTLRNQQLGSTATPEAIKGKFHDFTTTSLGLPVDVAHARLKRDLTAYFASDGSIPDLGGSGKVTSPGIADDDRLVGPANPAAAAREGVNWADTRHQTSAPRFGLLRRWSRYASIYAMEAGNMAIAQPKAENPPLLNSDDSYDGTNKVPVAIGQFDTPSVSPVLVEGSIYYQLVAENSGTATAASWQLRAHIYPRVVIWNPYNLALQIPASSLMLHTNGGKTVELTMADGTKSSRTLSWASGGALAGAFYFGLNAITLKPGACAVFSPTQQTAYNGGNPGANLLSASVPPSPDRGFTVAIGSPGAVQPIQFREAPTGFQAQDYRMLWKNGSSGSTAAFQSLPQLSFVSCSMQYGDDNEVPVEWSNSTPVPIQAVTGTSYPVVSIPDVRTRDGFRLRWFTETPSNKIGSGSLANTNHFDIAPLGNWNPRATYTLRTPYENVTDVAPQFFGAYTRDLFDGAVSWGEMMPVPKDGIQQTWPFGQAIESPGPLVLFDVPRKETGIASLAQFQHAKLSEFIWHPSYAVGNSLPDPRLEDRTDRSAPVARDGSEKAMNGWTKAMLGYASGRTGGSQGNEQWAFYARWSIGNLPATDAVVHDLSYEVNRNLWDDFFLSTGSQAEKQSFIASGAALPNGRMRLVNRAGSADQVRADLSDFHRAASRLAIDGAFNVNSTSVAAWKAVLGGTRGTSTSAESTIFPRLLNAPAGEWKTGTAANGKEAWGGSRILDDGEVGRLAEAIVTEVKKRGPFLSLSDFVNRRLAKDDTGKAGALEAAIRSAGLNSSFEQAYPLVRDKLKDYADTLDNIPDGTRLDPQLMPSSKAWGAPAYLTQADILQPLGPQLSARSDTFVIRSYGDSRSSSGTIEARAWCEAVVQRLPEPVTPDSTGLNPLDPGGRNDFGRRFIITGFRWLNSSDI
;
A
#
# COMPACT_ATOMS: atom_id res chain seq x y z
N MET A 1 59.47 70.85 39.00
CA MET A 1 58.11 70.29 39.15
C MET A 1 57.30 70.34 37.84
N MET A 2 57.33 71.45 37.07
CA MET A 2 56.57 71.60 35.82
C MET A 2 56.98 70.66 34.65
N MET A 3 58.28 70.36 34.47
CA MET A 3 58.73 69.40 33.44
C MET A 3 58.31 67.94 33.71
N MET A 4 58.26 67.53 34.99
CA MET A 4 57.87 66.16 35.36
C MET A 4 56.37 65.93 35.12
N LEU A 5 55.55 66.96 35.34
CA LEU A 5 54.11 66.94 35.05
C LEU A 5 53.84 66.86 33.53
N LEU A 6 54.58 67.63 32.72
CA LEU A 6 54.48 67.59 31.26
C LEU A 6 54.91 66.23 30.67
N ALA A 7 55.96 65.60 31.23
CA ALA A 7 56.40 64.28 30.80
C ALA A 7 55.37 63.19 31.12
N VAL A 8 54.75 63.22 32.30
CA VAL A 8 53.67 62.28 32.68
C VAL A 8 52.42 62.49 31.82
N LEU A 9 52.09 63.74 31.49
CA LEU A 9 50.95 64.05 30.62
C LEU A 9 51.20 63.60 29.16
N ALA A 10 52.43 63.79 28.66
CA ALA A 10 52.85 63.32 27.34
C ALA A 10 52.86 61.79 27.25
N LEU A 11 53.36 61.09 28.29
CA LEU A 11 53.28 59.62 28.40
C LEU A 11 51.84 59.12 28.49
N GLY A 12 50.98 59.82 29.24
CA GLY A 12 49.54 59.55 29.32
C GLY A 12 48.85 59.68 27.96
N LEU A 13 49.10 60.76 27.23
CA LEU A 13 48.57 61.00 25.88
C LEU A 13 49.12 60.02 24.83
N LEU A 14 50.41 59.65 24.91
CA LEU A 14 51.01 58.61 24.06
C LEU A 14 50.40 57.23 24.33
N SER A 15 50.16 56.89 25.60
CA SER A 15 49.48 55.65 25.98
C SER A 15 48.05 55.62 25.47
N LEU A 16 47.32 56.73 25.59
CA LEU A 16 45.94 56.86 25.11
C LEU A 16 45.90 56.80 23.57
N SER A 17 46.82 57.48 22.89
CA SER A 17 46.94 57.45 21.42
C SER A 17 47.30 56.06 20.91
N THR A 18 48.23 55.34 21.56
CA THR A 18 48.54 53.95 21.19
C THR A 18 47.38 53.00 21.50
N ILE A 19 46.63 53.20 22.57
CA ILE A 19 45.41 52.44 22.87
C ILE A 19 44.35 52.71 21.79
N GLU A 20 44.11 53.96 21.41
CA GLU A 20 43.13 54.32 20.38
C GLU A 20 43.55 53.87 18.98
N LEU A 21 44.84 53.93 18.64
CA LEU A 21 45.36 53.37 17.39
C LEU A 21 45.21 51.84 17.34
N ARG A 22 45.50 51.14 18.44
CA ARG A 22 45.25 49.69 18.55
C ARG A 22 43.77 49.35 18.47
N ARG A 23 42.91 50.16 19.09
CA ARG A 23 41.45 49.99 19.06
C ARG A 23 40.89 50.23 17.67
N SER A 24 41.41 51.23 16.95
CA SER A 24 41.06 51.52 15.56
C SER A 24 41.53 50.40 14.62
N ALA A 25 42.79 49.97 14.72
CA ALA A 25 43.32 48.85 13.95
C ALA A 25 42.55 47.53 14.19
N ALA A 26 42.25 47.21 15.46
CA ALA A 26 41.42 46.07 15.82
C ALA A 26 39.98 46.21 15.31
N GLY A 27 39.45 47.44 15.24
CA GLY A 27 38.17 47.77 14.62
C GLY A 27 38.15 47.46 13.13
N THR A 28 39.19 47.90 12.40
CA THR A 28 39.36 47.63 10.95
C THR A 28 39.53 46.15 10.67
N ALA A 29 40.39 45.45 11.42
CA ALA A 29 40.58 43.99 11.29
C ALA A 29 39.25 43.23 11.49
N ARG A 30 38.49 43.57 12.53
CA ARG A 30 37.15 42.99 12.76
C ARG A 30 36.17 43.31 11.65
N ALA A 31 36.19 44.52 11.09
CA ALA A 31 35.34 44.89 9.96
C ALA A 31 35.66 44.06 8.71
N ILE A 32 36.95 43.84 8.43
CA ILE A 32 37.42 42.97 7.32
C ILE A 32 36.99 41.52 7.57
N ALA A 33 37.22 40.97 8.77
CA ALA A 33 36.79 39.61 9.11
C ALA A 33 35.27 39.42 8.95
N ARG A 34 34.46 40.41 9.37
CA ARG A 34 33.01 40.41 9.16
C ARG A 34 32.62 40.53 7.69
N ALA A 35 33.34 41.32 6.89
CA ALA A 35 33.13 41.42 5.46
C ALA A 35 33.41 40.08 4.76
N ASN A 36 34.51 39.41 5.13
CA ASN A 36 34.87 38.08 4.60
C ASN A 36 33.84 37.00 5.00
N ALA A 37 33.32 37.03 6.23
CA ALA A 37 32.25 36.13 6.67
C ALA A 37 30.94 36.35 5.90
N ARG A 38 30.61 37.61 5.56
CA ARG A 38 29.44 37.95 4.72
C ARG A 38 29.63 37.54 3.27
N LEU A 39 30.84 37.70 2.72
CA LEU A 39 31.19 37.20 1.39
C LEU A 39 30.97 35.68 1.32
N ALA A 40 31.48 34.94 2.32
CA ALA A 40 31.24 33.51 2.43
C ALA A 40 29.76 33.15 2.48
N LEU A 41 28.96 33.89 3.26
CA LEU A 41 27.52 33.69 3.31
C LEU A 41 26.86 33.93 1.94
N GLN A 42 27.24 34.98 1.22
CA GLN A 42 26.72 35.26 -0.12
C GLN A 42 27.09 34.16 -1.13
N LEU A 43 28.32 33.65 -1.07
CA LEU A 43 28.77 32.53 -1.90
C LEU A 43 28.00 31.23 -1.57
N ALA A 44 27.79 30.96 -0.29
CA ALA A 44 27.00 29.81 0.16
C ALA A 44 25.55 29.88 -0.33
N ILE A 45 24.90 31.05 -0.24
CA ILE A 45 23.55 31.27 -0.78
C ILE A 45 23.54 31.10 -2.30
N GLY A 46 24.55 31.61 -3.00
CA GLY A 46 24.69 31.42 -4.45
C GLY A 46 24.83 29.95 -4.84
N SER A 47 25.63 29.17 -4.11
CA SER A 47 25.77 27.73 -4.30
C SER A 47 24.47 26.99 -4.00
N LEU A 48 23.80 27.33 -2.91
CA LEU A 48 22.50 26.77 -2.53
C LEU A 48 21.43 27.05 -3.59
N GLN A 49 21.33 28.29 -4.07
CA GLN A 49 20.39 28.69 -5.12
C GLN A 49 20.65 27.95 -6.43
N LYS A 50 21.92 27.79 -6.83
CA LYS A 50 22.29 27.05 -8.04
C LYS A 50 21.94 25.56 -7.96
N ASN A 51 22.23 24.93 -6.83
CA ASN A 51 22.17 23.47 -6.70
C ASN A 51 20.82 22.95 -6.19
N LEU A 52 20.15 23.69 -5.30
CA LEU A 52 18.86 23.30 -4.69
C LEU A 52 17.72 24.27 -5.02
N GLY A 53 17.96 25.33 -5.78
CA GLY A 53 16.87 26.16 -6.33
C GLY A 53 15.93 25.39 -7.27
N PRO A 54 16.44 24.58 -8.23
CA PRO A 54 15.60 23.76 -9.10
C PRO A 54 14.78 22.71 -8.34
N ASP A 55 13.57 22.41 -8.82
CA ASP A 55 12.64 21.46 -8.18
C ASP A 55 13.14 20.01 -8.24
N GLY A 56 13.80 19.61 -9.33
CA GLY A 56 14.28 18.24 -9.57
C GLY A 56 15.58 17.86 -8.85
N ARG A 57 15.72 18.28 -7.59
CA ARG A 57 16.93 18.11 -6.77
C ARG A 57 16.56 17.53 -5.41
N VAL A 58 17.41 16.64 -4.91
CA VAL A 58 17.33 16.09 -3.55
C VAL A 58 18.61 16.38 -2.78
N CYS A 59 18.50 16.39 -1.45
CA CYS A 59 19.63 16.56 -0.54
C CYS A 59 19.65 15.48 0.55
N ALA A 60 20.85 15.16 1.02
CA ALA A 60 21.12 14.20 2.07
C ALA A 60 22.51 14.49 2.68
N THR A 61 22.76 14.01 3.89
CA THR A 61 24.07 14.15 4.53
C THR A 61 25.03 13.05 4.08
N ALA A 62 26.34 13.30 4.14
CA ALA A 62 27.37 12.35 3.73
C ALA A 62 27.37 11.05 4.55
N SER A 63 26.84 11.09 5.78
CA SER A 63 26.64 9.90 6.62
C SER A 63 25.80 8.80 5.98
N LEU A 64 25.09 9.11 4.89
CA LEU A 64 24.44 8.12 4.05
C LEU A 64 25.41 7.06 3.50
N PHE A 65 26.67 7.41 3.30
CA PHE A 65 27.72 6.52 2.80
C PHE A 65 28.45 5.74 3.90
N ASP A 66 27.82 5.58 5.05
CA ASP A 66 28.29 4.71 6.13
C ASP A 66 28.68 3.33 5.59
N SER A 67 29.90 2.90 5.89
CA SER A 67 30.39 1.57 5.47
C SER A 67 29.69 0.43 6.22
N ASP A 68 29.18 0.69 7.42
CA ASP A 68 28.33 -0.24 8.17
C ASP A 68 27.00 0.44 8.55
N PRO A 69 25.95 0.29 7.72
CA PRO A 69 24.63 0.85 7.97
C PRO A 69 23.97 0.47 9.31
N ALA A 70 24.38 -0.64 9.93
CA ALA A 70 23.84 -1.11 11.21
C ALA A 70 24.62 -0.58 12.42
N SER A 71 25.77 0.04 12.22
CA SER A 71 26.61 0.56 13.30
C SER A 71 25.93 1.76 14.02
N PRO A 72 26.10 1.90 15.35
CA PRO A 72 25.52 3.02 16.11
C PRO A 72 26.06 4.41 15.72
N GLY A 73 27.22 4.49 15.05
CA GLY A 73 27.82 5.75 14.63
C GLY A 73 28.49 5.61 13.27
N VAL A 74 28.56 6.69 12.50
CA VAL A 74 28.93 6.64 11.07
C VAL A 74 30.37 6.15 10.83
N GLU A 75 30.57 5.04 10.14
CA GLU A 75 31.89 4.51 9.81
C GLU A 75 32.29 4.81 8.36
N GLY A 76 33.60 4.90 8.08
CA GLY A 76 34.11 5.11 6.71
C GLY A 76 33.81 6.47 6.08
N VAL A 77 33.30 7.44 6.85
CA VAL A 77 33.02 8.81 6.38
C VAL A 77 33.73 9.85 7.25
N ASN A 78 34.71 10.56 6.67
CA ASN A 78 35.48 11.59 7.40
C ASN A 78 34.63 12.82 7.78
N HIS A 79 33.68 13.19 6.93
CA HIS A 79 32.84 14.38 7.12
C HIS A 79 31.34 14.05 7.00
N PRO A 80 30.74 13.37 7.99
CA PRO A 80 29.38 12.80 7.90
C PRO A 80 28.27 13.84 7.74
N HIS A 81 28.48 15.06 8.22
CA HIS A 81 27.46 16.13 8.27
C HIS A 81 27.54 17.11 7.09
N TRP A 82 28.31 16.81 6.05
CA TRP A 82 28.28 17.58 4.81
C TRP A 82 27.01 17.30 4.01
N THR A 83 26.35 18.34 3.51
CA THR A 83 25.12 18.21 2.71
C THR A 83 25.46 18.03 1.23
N GLY A 84 25.09 16.90 0.66
CA GLY A 84 25.24 16.59 -0.76
C GLY A 84 23.97 16.91 -1.54
N VAL A 85 24.11 17.09 -2.85
CA VAL A 85 23.00 17.35 -3.78
C VAL A 85 23.01 16.34 -4.92
N TRP A 86 21.85 15.75 -5.23
CA TRP A 86 21.67 14.84 -6.35
C TRP A 86 20.56 15.31 -7.28
N SER A 87 20.64 14.90 -8.54
CA SER A 87 19.59 15.12 -9.54
C SER A 87 18.64 13.93 -9.59
N ALA A 88 17.33 14.18 -9.52
CA ALA A 88 16.32 13.14 -9.69
C ALA A 88 16.09 12.75 -11.16
N SER A 89 16.56 13.59 -12.09
CA SER A 89 16.45 13.37 -13.52
C SER A 89 17.72 13.77 -14.28
N LYS A 90 17.91 13.24 -15.48
CA LYS A 90 19.01 13.58 -16.40
C LYS A 90 18.45 13.97 -17.77
N PRO A 91 19.14 14.84 -18.54
CA PRO A 91 18.80 15.05 -19.94
C PRO A 91 18.98 13.76 -20.76
N ASP A 92 18.04 13.45 -21.65
CA ASP A 92 18.17 12.40 -22.65
C ASP A 92 18.87 12.91 -23.93
N THR A 93 19.08 12.04 -24.91
CA THR A 93 19.72 12.37 -26.19
C THR A 93 18.91 13.33 -27.07
N LYS A 94 17.62 13.56 -26.75
CA LYS A 94 16.70 14.46 -27.46
C LYS A 94 16.44 15.75 -26.66
N GLY A 95 17.08 15.94 -25.51
CA GLY A 95 16.91 17.10 -24.64
C GLY A 95 15.70 17.04 -23.69
N GLY A 96 14.97 15.91 -23.63
CA GLY A 96 13.97 15.63 -22.61
C GLY A 96 14.59 15.26 -21.26
N MET A 97 13.83 15.27 -20.17
CA MET A 97 14.31 14.84 -18.85
C MET A 97 13.81 13.42 -18.54
N VAL A 98 14.72 12.53 -18.14
CA VAL A 98 14.42 11.13 -17.79
C VAL A 98 14.75 10.85 -16.32
N THR A 99 13.97 9.98 -15.69
CA THR A 99 14.17 9.48 -14.32
C THR A 99 14.86 8.10 -14.37
N PRO A 100 15.42 7.59 -13.25
CA PRO A 100 16.04 6.25 -13.25
C PRO A 100 15.07 5.10 -13.53
N ILE A 101 13.76 5.33 -13.40
CA ILE A 101 12.74 4.29 -13.62
C ILE A 101 12.20 4.41 -15.05
N LYS A 102 12.49 3.42 -15.89
CA LYS A 102 12.01 3.36 -17.27
C LYS A 102 10.93 2.32 -17.46
N ARG A 103 10.02 2.59 -18.40
CA ARG A 103 8.96 1.66 -18.81
C ARG A 103 9.32 0.98 -20.12
N ASP A 104 9.16 -0.33 -20.13
CA ASP A 104 9.20 -1.21 -21.29
C ASP A 104 8.23 -2.36 -21.05
N ASP A 105 6.96 -2.16 -21.42
CA ASP A 105 5.91 -3.14 -21.18
C ASP A 105 6.10 -4.43 -22.01
N SER A 106 7.04 -4.45 -22.97
CA SER A 106 7.43 -5.66 -23.72
C SER A 106 8.49 -6.53 -22.99
N ASP A 107 9.11 -5.98 -21.95
CA ASP A 107 10.15 -6.60 -21.11
C ASP A 107 9.80 -6.50 -19.60
N GLY A 108 8.55 -6.76 -19.23
CA GLY A 108 8.15 -6.85 -17.82
C GLY A 108 7.87 -5.51 -17.15
N GLY A 109 7.42 -4.51 -17.90
CA GLY A 109 6.92 -3.24 -17.34
C GLY A 109 8.06 -2.29 -16.96
N LEU A 110 8.19 -1.97 -15.68
CA LEU A 110 9.16 -1.01 -15.18
C LEU A 110 10.52 -1.65 -14.86
N ARG A 111 11.59 -0.86 -15.00
CA ARG A 111 12.96 -1.21 -14.61
C ARG A 111 13.69 -0.04 -13.99
N ASP A 112 14.68 -0.32 -13.14
CA ASP A 112 15.51 0.68 -12.49
C ASP A 112 16.94 0.68 -13.06
N GLU A 113 17.34 1.78 -13.68
CA GLU A 113 18.66 1.92 -14.30
C GLU A 113 19.82 2.03 -13.30
N ARG A 114 19.52 2.17 -11.99
CA ARG A 114 20.54 2.07 -10.95
C ARG A 114 21.09 0.64 -10.84
N ALA A 115 20.26 -0.37 -11.13
CA ALA A 115 20.68 -1.77 -11.11
C ALA A 115 21.72 -2.10 -12.20
N THR A 116 21.76 -1.32 -13.29
CA THR A 116 22.71 -1.49 -14.40
C THR A 116 23.84 -0.46 -14.37
N GLY A 117 23.93 0.38 -13.33
CA GLY A 117 24.99 1.37 -13.15
C GLY A 117 24.78 2.70 -13.90
N GLY A 118 23.61 2.96 -14.49
CA GLY A 118 23.32 4.22 -15.19
C GLY A 118 23.11 5.44 -14.28
N TRP A 119 22.87 5.20 -12.98
CA TRP A 119 22.68 6.22 -11.94
C TRP A 119 23.39 5.83 -10.63
N PRO A 120 24.72 5.88 -10.58
CA PRO A 120 25.44 5.51 -9.37
C PRO A 120 25.13 6.50 -8.23
N ARG A 121 24.86 5.99 -7.01
CA ARG A 121 24.56 6.83 -5.83
C ARG A 121 25.67 7.80 -5.45
N THR A 122 26.90 7.56 -5.91
CA THR A 122 28.07 8.43 -5.70
C THR A 122 28.10 9.63 -6.67
N GLU A 123 27.24 9.67 -7.69
CA GLU A 123 27.14 10.79 -8.62
C GLU A 123 26.41 11.98 -7.97
N THR A 124 27.17 12.79 -7.23
CA THR A 124 26.72 14.03 -6.62
C THR A 124 26.93 15.22 -7.56
N LEU A 125 25.98 16.17 -7.58
CA LEU A 125 26.15 17.45 -8.27
C LEU A 125 27.18 18.34 -7.57
N ASP A 126 27.07 18.47 -6.24
CA ASP A 126 27.97 19.26 -5.41
C ASP A 126 27.85 18.85 -3.93
N TRP A 127 28.86 19.22 -3.13
CA TRP A 127 28.79 19.23 -1.67
C TRP A 127 28.76 20.69 -1.21
N LEU A 128 27.80 21.04 -0.37
CA LEU A 128 27.53 22.43 0.01
C LEU A 128 28.49 22.94 1.10
N VAL A 129 29.77 23.04 0.74
CA VAL A 129 30.87 23.54 1.56
C VAL A 129 31.81 24.44 0.77
N SER A 130 32.56 25.29 1.48
CA SER A 130 33.61 26.10 0.85
C SER A 130 34.71 25.23 0.26
N ARG A 131 35.11 25.54 -0.99
CA ARG A 131 36.20 24.87 -1.69
C ARG A 131 37.14 25.87 -2.38
N PRO A 132 38.47 25.65 -2.33
CA PRO A 132 39.42 26.45 -3.11
C PRO A 132 39.14 26.37 -4.62
N ALA A 133 39.46 27.46 -5.34
CA ALA A 133 39.31 27.50 -6.79
C ALA A 133 40.19 26.42 -7.46
N GLY A 134 39.63 25.71 -8.45
CA GLY A 134 40.32 24.62 -9.16
C GLY A 134 40.28 23.26 -8.44
N MET A 135 39.79 23.18 -7.20
CA MET A 135 39.57 21.91 -6.52
C MET A 135 38.35 21.19 -7.12
N ALA A 136 38.53 19.93 -7.53
CA ALA A 136 37.44 19.03 -7.91
C ALA A 136 36.44 18.87 -6.75
N THR A 137 35.22 18.41 -7.05
CA THR A 137 34.21 18.15 -6.01
C THR A 137 34.79 17.16 -4.98
N PRO A 138 34.95 17.56 -3.71
CA PRO A 138 35.62 16.73 -2.70
C PRO A 138 34.74 15.53 -2.33
N ASP A 139 35.36 14.39 -2.09
CA ASP A 139 34.66 13.21 -1.56
C ASP A 139 34.71 13.24 -0.01
N PRO A 140 33.59 13.46 0.69
CA PRO A 140 33.56 13.56 2.15
C PRO A 140 33.95 12.27 2.87
N ARG A 141 34.03 11.15 2.14
CA ARG A 141 34.45 9.86 2.71
C ARG A 141 35.95 9.81 2.93
N THR A 142 36.72 10.38 2.01
CA THR A 142 38.17 10.17 1.91
C THR A 142 38.99 11.43 2.09
N ILE A 143 38.41 12.62 1.88
CA ILE A 143 39.15 13.87 2.03
C ILE A 143 39.68 14.02 3.46
N SER A 144 40.98 14.27 3.58
CA SER A 144 41.70 14.49 4.83
C SER A 144 41.78 15.99 5.16
N ARG A 145 41.91 16.31 6.45
CA ARG A 145 42.10 17.68 6.95
C ARG A 145 43.53 18.19 6.67
N GLU A 146 43.90 18.35 5.41
CA GLU A 146 45.19 18.91 4.99
C GLU A 146 45.10 20.43 4.76
N GLY A 147 46.03 21.20 5.33
CA GLY A 147 46.07 22.68 5.25
C GLY A 147 45.18 23.40 6.28
N ASP A 148 44.73 24.62 5.96
CA ASP A 148 43.90 25.44 6.87
C ASP A 148 42.42 25.05 6.78
N TRP A 149 41.94 24.32 7.78
CA TRP A 149 40.53 23.95 7.96
C TRP A 149 39.89 24.75 9.09
N ILE A 150 38.60 25.06 8.93
CA ILE A 150 37.84 25.86 9.90
C ILE A 150 36.69 25.02 10.45
N ARG A 151 36.58 25.00 11.78
CA ARG A 151 35.41 24.46 12.47
C ARG A 151 34.27 25.47 12.47
N LEU A 152 33.11 25.04 12.00
CA LEU A 152 31.88 25.84 11.95
C LEU A 152 30.80 25.37 12.92
N VAL A 153 30.84 24.11 13.32
CA VAL A 153 29.93 23.52 14.30
C VAL A 153 30.73 22.64 15.23
N SER A 154 30.45 22.73 16.52
CA SER A 154 30.91 21.81 17.53
C SER A 154 29.75 21.31 18.36
N THR A 155 29.72 20.01 18.59
CA THR A 155 28.73 19.32 19.43
C THR A 155 29.37 18.69 20.68
N GLY A 156 30.70 18.78 20.80
CA GLY A 156 31.49 18.20 21.88
C GLY A 156 32.26 16.93 21.48
N THR A 157 32.01 16.40 20.29
CA THR A 157 32.66 15.21 19.73
C THR A 157 33.26 15.54 18.36
N ASP A 158 34.57 15.32 18.15
CA ASP A 158 35.26 15.74 16.91
C ASP A 158 34.66 15.09 15.63
N LYS A 159 34.03 13.91 15.77
CA LYS A 159 33.34 13.22 14.67
C LYS A 159 32.04 13.91 14.23
N ASP A 160 31.37 14.61 15.14
CA ASP A 160 30.13 15.35 14.86
C ASP A 160 30.37 16.85 14.65
N ASP A 161 31.58 17.33 14.95
CA ASP A 161 32.03 18.66 14.59
C ASP A 161 32.08 18.83 13.05
N VAL A 162 31.67 19.99 12.56
CA VAL A 162 31.70 20.30 11.12
C VAL A 162 32.95 21.11 10.80
N TRP A 163 33.87 20.46 10.10
CA TRP A 163 35.08 21.06 9.56
C TRP A 163 34.96 21.28 8.06
N VAL A 164 35.44 22.42 7.57
CA VAL A 164 35.47 22.76 6.14
C VAL A 164 36.79 23.40 5.70
N PRO A 165 37.20 23.24 4.43
CA PRO A 165 38.37 23.93 3.89
C PRO A 165 38.19 25.45 3.89
N SER A 166 39.25 26.19 4.25
CA SER A 166 39.27 27.66 4.10
C SER A 166 39.82 28.12 2.76
N VAL A 167 39.25 29.19 2.23
CA VAL A 167 39.57 29.76 0.92
C VAL A 167 40.10 31.18 1.08
N ALA A 168 41.17 31.54 0.36
CA ALA A 168 41.72 32.89 0.38
C ALA A 168 40.82 33.90 -0.34
N VAL A 169 40.81 35.15 0.13
CA VAL A 169 40.09 36.25 -0.52
C VAL A 169 41.02 36.96 -1.51
N GLY A 170 40.80 36.73 -2.82
CA GLY A 170 41.63 37.27 -3.90
C GLY A 170 43.03 36.65 -3.96
N ASP A 171 43.95 37.33 -4.65
CA ASP A 171 45.35 36.88 -4.80
C ASP A 171 46.23 37.22 -3.59
N SER A 172 45.67 37.94 -2.60
CA SER A 172 46.40 38.42 -1.43
C SER A 172 46.14 37.55 -0.20
N SER A 173 47.17 37.38 0.65
CA SER A 173 47.09 36.76 1.97
C SER A 173 46.33 37.58 3.03
N ALA A 174 45.52 38.58 2.62
CA ALA A 174 44.86 39.56 3.49
C ALA A 174 43.68 39.00 4.31
N GLY A 175 43.17 37.81 3.98
CA GLY A 175 42.12 37.14 4.73
C GLY A 175 41.61 35.88 4.04
N ARG A 176 40.95 35.02 4.81
CA ARG A 176 40.33 33.78 4.35
C ARG A 176 38.87 33.72 4.79
N TYR A 177 38.13 32.84 4.13
CA TYR A 177 36.72 32.59 4.41
C TYR A 177 36.39 31.10 4.33
N ALA A 178 35.32 30.68 4.99
CA ALA A 178 34.81 29.31 4.91
C ALA A 178 33.29 29.28 5.13
N TRP A 179 32.60 28.28 4.62
CA TRP A 179 31.15 28.12 4.82
C TRP A 179 30.69 26.66 4.71
N TRP A 180 29.57 26.36 5.36
CA TRP A 180 28.87 25.09 5.32
C TRP A 180 27.36 25.34 5.32
N VAL A 181 26.62 24.47 4.61
CA VAL A 181 25.16 24.45 4.61
C VAL A 181 24.66 23.17 5.28
N GLY A 182 23.91 23.32 6.36
CA GLY A 182 23.21 22.25 7.05
C GLY A 182 21.77 22.10 6.57
N ASP A 183 21.36 20.86 6.34
CA ASP A 183 19.99 20.47 6.04
C ASP A 183 19.14 20.46 7.32
N GLU A 184 18.13 21.35 7.40
CA GLU A 184 17.21 21.40 8.54
C GLU A 184 15.99 20.49 8.37
N GLY A 185 15.65 20.06 7.14
CA GLY A 185 14.60 19.09 6.91
C GLY A 185 15.00 17.67 7.31
N GLY A 186 16.30 17.37 7.38
CA GLY A 186 16.82 16.13 7.96
C GLY A 186 16.67 16.02 9.47
N LYS A 187 16.21 17.08 10.15
CA LYS A 187 16.10 17.18 11.62
C LYS A 187 14.63 17.21 12.05
N ALA A 188 14.34 16.72 13.25
CA ALA A 188 12.99 16.81 13.79
C ALA A 188 12.73 18.20 14.38
N LYS A 189 11.67 18.85 13.91
CA LYS A 189 11.26 20.17 14.43
C LYS A 189 10.58 20.03 15.79
N VAL A 190 11.09 20.70 16.82
CA VAL A 190 10.64 20.50 18.22
C VAL A 190 9.60 21.51 18.72
N ASN A 191 9.48 22.65 18.06
CA ASN A 191 8.60 23.76 18.45
C ASN A 191 7.26 23.78 17.70
N LEU A 192 6.75 22.60 17.33
CA LEU A 192 5.48 22.46 16.60
C LEU A 192 4.29 22.51 17.55
N PRO A 193 3.44 23.54 17.48
CA PRO A 193 2.19 23.55 18.22
C PRO A 193 1.20 22.58 17.59
N ASP A 194 0.51 21.80 18.41
CA ASP A 194 -0.55 20.88 18.00
C ASP A 194 -1.84 21.66 17.74
N GLY A 195 -2.25 21.72 16.47
CA GLY A 195 -3.46 22.43 16.02
C GLY A 195 -4.77 21.84 16.57
N TRP A 196 -4.72 20.60 17.08
CA TRP A 196 -5.87 19.87 17.62
C TRP A 196 -5.63 19.43 19.07
N ALA A 197 -4.75 20.13 19.80
CA ALA A 197 -4.40 19.82 21.18
C ALA A 197 -5.65 19.64 22.09
N GLY A 198 -5.65 18.59 22.90
CA GLY A 198 -6.74 18.27 23.83
C GLY A 198 -7.99 17.66 23.18
N LYS A 199 -7.96 17.38 21.87
CA LYS A 199 -8.99 16.58 21.19
C LYS A 199 -8.53 15.13 21.08
N LEU A 200 -9.35 14.21 21.56
CA LEU A 200 -9.16 12.78 21.35
C LEU A 200 -10.17 12.26 20.32
N PRO A 201 -9.81 11.24 19.53
CA PRO A 201 -10.72 10.52 18.66
C PRO A 201 -11.99 10.08 19.40
N ASP A 202 -13.15 10.39 18.84
CA ASP A 202 -14.45 10.06 19.42
C ASP A 202 -15.36 9.47 18.33
N PRO A 203 -15.68 8.16 18.40
CA PRO A 203 -16.58 7.52 17.45
C PRO A 203 -18.01 8.11 17.43
N ALA A 204 -18.46 8.69 18.56
CA ALA A 204 -19.77 9.33 18.67
C ALA A 204 -19.79 10.76 18.11
N ASN A 205 -18.62 11.41 18.03
CA ASN A 205 -18.44 12.72 17.44
C ASN A 205 -17.17 12.78 16.56
N PRO A 206 -17.18 12.09 15.40
CA PRO A 206 -16.00 11.96 14.55
C PRO A 206 -15.51 13.28 13.96
N GLY A 207 -16.34 14.33 13.95
CA GLY A 207 -15.98 15.67 13.50
C GLY A 207 -15.31 16.55 14.55
N ASN A 208 -15.01 16.04 15.76
CA ASN A 208 -14.41 16.82 16.84
C ASN A 208 -12.94 17.22 16.61
N GLY A 209 -12.32 16.70 15.54
CA GLY A 209 -10.93 16.93 15.14
C GLY A 209 -9.90 15.96 15.73
N GLY A 210 -10.27 15.09 16.67
CA GLY A 210 -9.33 14.14 17.29
C GLY A 210 -8.76 13.10 16.32
N TYR A 211 -9.55 12.68 15.33
CA TYR A 211 -9.08 11.80 14.27
C TYR A 211 -7.99 12.42 13.39
N ASN A 212 -7.85 13.75 13.38
CA ASN A 212 -6.83 14.41 12.58
C ASN A 212 -5.42 14.00 13.00
N HIS A 213 -5.18 13.67 14.28
CA HIS A 213 -3.88 13.15 14.73
C HIS A 213 -3.50 11.82 14.07
N TRP A 214 -4.48 10.96 13.83
CA TRP A 214 -4.29 9.64 13.22
C TRP A 214 -4.17 9.70 11.70
N LEU A 215 -4.72 10.76 11.10
CA LEU A 215 -4.69 11.00 9.66
C LEU A 215 -3.50 11.83 9.20
N ALA A 216 -3.03 12.75 10.04
CA ALA A 216 -1.84 13.54 9.82
C ALA A 216 -1.24 13.91 11.19
N SER A 217 0.01 13.54 11.45
CA SER A 217 0.64 13.91 12.73
C SER A 217 0.72 15.43 12.85
N GLN A 218 0.44 15.96 14.05
CA GLN A 218 0.38 17.41 14.28
C GLN A 218 1.66 17.95 14.95
N LYS A 219 2.45 17.06 15.55
CA LYS A 219 3.63 17.37 16.36
C LYS A 219 4.73 16.30 16.20
N ASN A 220 5.91 16.60 16.73
CA ASN A 220 7.00 15.63 16.95
C ASN A 220 7.25 15.49 18.45
N GLU A 221 7.78 14.35 18.89
CA GLU A 221 7.96 13.99 20.30
C GLU A 221 9.43 13.80 20.70
N PRO A 222 10.17 14.89 20.97
CA PRO A 222 11.57 14.79 21.41
C PRO A 222 11.72 14.11 22.78
N VAL A 223 10.65 14.04 23.57
CA VAL A 223 10.61 13.35 24.88
C VAL A 223 10.97 11.85 24.76
N LEU A 224 10.73 11.23 23.60
CA LEU A 224 11.11 9.85 23.33
C LEU A 224 12.62 9.65 23.22
N VAL A 225 13.36 10.72 22.89
CA VAL A 225 14.82 10.70 22.79
C VAL A 225 15.44 11.04 24.14
N ASP A 226 14.96 12.09 24.78
CA ASP A 226 15.39 12.53 26.09
C ASP A 226 14.21 13.22 26.80
N PRO A 227 13.73 12.69 27.94
CA PRO A 227 12.62 13.27 28.68
C PRO A 227 12.83 14.73 29.08
N SER A 228 14.10 15.14 29.28
CA SER A 228 14.44 16.50 29.67
C SER A 228 14.14 17.53 28.57
N LEU A 229 13.99 17.10 27.30
CA LEU A 229 13.65 17.93 26.16
C LEU A 229 12.16 18.29 26.05
N HIS A 230 11.31 17.79 26.95
CA HIS A 230 9.89 18.11 26.96
C HIS A 230 9.65 19.63 27.00
N ILE A 231 8.71 20.10 26.17
CA ILE A 231 8.27 21.49 26.11
C ILE A 231 6.76 21.50 26.28
N GLU A 232 6.26 22.24 27.29
CA GLU A 232 4.83 22.45 27.47
C GLU A 232 4.20 23.08 26.21
N GLU A 233 3.01 22.62 25.84
CA GLU A 233 2.32 23.01 24.60
C GLU A 233 2.20 24.53 24.43
N ALA A 234 1.79 25.24 25.50
CA ALA A 234 1.65 26.70 25.51
C ALA A 234 2.98 27.47 25.35
N LYS A 235 4.12 26.81 25.56
CA LYS A 235 5.47 27.38 25.43
C LYS A 235 6.13 27.05 24.09
N LYS A 236 5.68 26.03 23.35
CA LYS A 236 6.29 25.59 22.08
C LYS A 236 6.46 26.74 21.08
N ALA A 237 5.40 27.52 20.86
CA ALA A 237 5.45 28.67 19.94
C ALA A 237 6.44 29.78 20.36
N LYS A 238 6.88 29.81 21.62
CA LYS A 238 7.85 30.78 22.15
C LYS A 238 9.30 30.32 21.97
N VAL A 239 9.53 29.06 21.59
CA VAL A 239 10.86 28.51 21.36
C VAL A 239 11.32 28.87 19.95
N VAL A 240 12.08 29.97 19.85
CA VAL A 240 12.57 30.52 18.57
C VAL A 240 13.86 29.85 18.11
N THR A 241 14.76 29.53 19.05
CA THR A 241 16.04 28.87 18.78
C THR A 241 16.19 27.65 19.68
N LEU A 242 16.99 26.66 19.27
CA LEU A 242 17.27 25.47 20.10
C LEU A 242 17.80 25.86 21.49
N ARG A 243 18.60 26.92 21.61
CA ARG A 243 19.07 27.40 22.92
C ARG A 243 17.97 27.91 23.83
N ASN A 244 16.94 28.53 23.26
CA ASN A 244 15.80 29.01 24.03
C ASN A 244 14.95 27.85 24.56
N GLN A 245 15.13 26.62 24.06
CA GLN A 245 14.46 25.44 24.59
C GLN A 245 14.78 25.22 26.07
N GLN A 246 15.95 25.63 26.56
CA GLN A 246 16.30 25.57 27.98
C GLN A 246 15.35 26.36 28.89
N LEU A 247 14.63 27.36 28.34
CA LEU A 247 13.67 28.17 29.11
C LEU A 247 12.32 27.47 29.30
N GLY A 248 12.06 26.42 28.51
CA GLY A 248 10.81 25.66 28.53
C GLY A 248 10.98 24.16 28.75
N SER A 249 12.21 23.70 28.98
CA SER A 249 12.58 22.29 29.16
C SER A 249 13.52 22.15 30.36
N THR A 250 13.81 20.92 30.79
CA THR A 250 14.74 20.64 31.91
C THR A 250 16.13 20.22 31.43
N ALA A 251 16.35 20.21 30.10
CA ALA A 251 17.61 19.82 29.48
C ALA A 251 18.75 20.81 29.77
N THR A 252 19.96 20.28 29.96
CA THR A 252 21.17 21.09 30.13
C THR A 252 21.59 21.73 28.80
N PRO A 253 22.30 22.88 28.82
CA PRO A 253 22.83 23.51 27.60
C PRO A 253 23.70 22.56 26.76
N GLU A 254 24.48 21.70 27.41
CA GLU A 254 25.33 20.70 26.79
C GLU A 254 24.51 19.61 26.09
N ALA A 255 23.42 19.14 26.72
CA ALA A 255 22.52 18.16 26.11
C ALA A 255 21.85 18.73 24.85
N ILE A 256 21.37 19.97 24.90
CA ILE A 256 20.81 20.67 23.73
C ILE A 256 21.87 20.86 22.63
N LYS A 257 23.11 21.23 23.00
CA LYS A 257 24.23 21.40 22.05
C LYS A 257 24.57 20.08 21.34
N GLY A 258 24.56 18.96 22.06
CA GLY A 258 24.78 17.63 21.49
C GLY A 258 23.71 17.18 20.49
N LYS A 259 22.55 17.85 20.45
CA LYS A 259 21.43 17.53 19.56
C LYS A 259 21.27 18.46 18.35
N PHE A 260 22.31 19.23 18.04
CA PHE A 260 22.30 20.18 16.92
C PHE A 260 21.99 19.54 15.55
N HIS A 261 22.41 18.31 15.33
CA HIS A 261 22.16 17.56 14.08
C HIS A 261 20.88 16.72 14.09
N ASP A 262 20.21 16.62 15.25
CA ASP A 262 19.00 15.80 15.43
C ASP A 262 17.73 16.65 15.43
N PHE A 263 17.79 17.85 16.03
CA PHE A 263 16.63 18.70 16.25
C PHE A 263 16.78 20.08 15.63
N THR A 264 15.65 20.70 15.30
CA THR A 264 15.58 22.08 14.82
C THR A 264 14.39 22.83 15.38
N THR A 265 14.45 24.16 15.38
CA THR A 265 13.30 25.04 15.60
C THR A 265 12.78 25.67 14.30
N THR A 266 13.43 25.35 13.17
CA THR A 266 13.14 25.92 11.86
C THR A 266 13.16 24.82 10.80
N SER A 267 11.98 24.43 10.32
CA SER A 267 11.81 23.62 9.12
C SER A 267 10.45 23.95 8.52
N LEU A 268 10.44 24.22 7.22
CA LEU A 268 9.27 24.53 6.42
C LEU A 268 9.51 23.98 5.00
N GLY A 269 8.81 22.93 4.63
CA GLY A 269 8.94 22.26 3.33
C GLY A 269 7.89 22.70 2.33
N LEU A 270 8.23 22.64 1.04
CA LEU A 270 7.30 22.93 -0.05
C LEU A 270 6.75 21.62 -0.65
N PRO A 271 5.47 21.56 -1.05
CA PRO A 271 4.94 20.41 -1.79
C PRO A 271 5.53 20.38 -3.22
N VAL A 272 6.65 19.69 -3.40
CA VAL A 272 7.40 19.61 -4.67
C VAL A 272 7.38 18.18 -5.22
N ASP A 273 7.08 18.07 -6.51
CA ASP A 273 7.27 16.86 -7.32
C ASP A 273 8.69 16.90 -7.89
N VAL A 274 9.59 16.17 -7.23
CA VAL A 274 11.02 16.16 -7.54
C VAL A 274 11.29 15.36 -8.81
N ALA A 275 10.51 14.30 -9.08
CA ALA A 275 10.70 13.45 -10.26
C ALA A 275 10.47 14.23 -11.56
N HIS A 276 9.44 15.10 -11.59
CA HIS A 276 9.08 15.89 -12.77
C HIS A 276 9.44 17.39 -12.64
N ALA A 277 10.19 17.79 -11.61
CA ALA A 277 10.68 19.14 -11.38
C ALA A 277 9.59 20.24 -11.43
N ARG A 278 8.56 20.11 -10.59
CA ARG A 278 7.43 21.07 -10.47
C ARG A 278 6.83 21.07 -9.07
N LEU A 279 5.81 21.90 -8.80
CA LEU A 279 4.98 21.76 -7.59
C LEU A 279 4.03 20.57 -7.69
N LYS A 280 3.72 19.96 -6.53
CA LYS A 280 2.68 18.92 -6.44
C LYS A 280 1.29 19.50 -6.71
N ARG A 281 0.41 18.65 -7.22
CA ARG A 281 -0.98 18.98 -7.54
C ARG A 281 -1.91 18.56 -6.40
N ASP A 282 -2.90 19.38 -6.07
CA ASP A 282 -3.75 19.17 -4.89
C ASP A 282 -4.97 18.29 -5.20
N LEU A 283 -4.95 17.04 -4.75
CA LEU A 283 -6.08 16.13 -4.93
C LEU A 283 -7.34 16.58 -4.17
N THR A 284 -7.22 17.40 -3.13
CA THR A 284 -8.39 17.96 -2.43
C THR A 284 -9.26 18.78 -3.38
N ALA A 285 -8.61 19.58 -4.25
CA ALA A 285 -9.30 20.37 -5.27
C ALA A 285 -9.93 19.48 -6.35
N TYR A 286 -9.22 18.42 -6.78
CA TYR A 286 -9.79 17.44 -7.72
C TYR A 286 -10.98 16.69 -7.14
N PHE A 287 -10.95 16.31 -5.87
CA PHE A 287 -12.08 15.64 -5.24
C PHE A 287 -13.31 16.56 -5.14
N ALA A 288 -13.10 17.86 -4.99
CA ALA A 288 -14.16 18.86 -5.00
C ALA A 288 -14.64 19.25 -6.41
N SER A 289 -13.91 18.90 -7.48
CA SER A 289 -14.27 19.27 -8.86
C SER A 289 -15.40 18.40 -9.42
N ASP A 290 -15.78 18.65 -10.67
CA ASP A 290 -16.74 17.85 -11.45
C ASP A 290 -16.15 16.57 -12.05
N GLY A 291 -14.83 16.38 -11.94
CA GLY A 291 -14.11 15.19 -12.43
C GLY A 291 -13.21 15.44 -13.62
N SER A 292 -13.08 16.69 -14.07
CA SER A 292 -12.13 17.06 -15.11
C SER A 292 -11.38 18.34 -14.74
N ILE A 293 -10.06 18.32 -14.88
CA ILE A 293 -9.21 19.47 -14.69
C ILE A 293 -8.32 19.58 -15.93
N PRO A 294 -8.36 20.71 -16.67
CA PRO A 294 -7.56 20.88 -17.87
C PRO A 294 -6.07 21.05 -17.53
N ASP A 295 -5.21 20.84 -18.52
CA ASP A 295 -3.80 21.19 -18.43
C ASP A 295 -3.62 22.70 -18.17
N LEU A 296 -2.66 23.04 -17.31
CA LEU A 296 -2.20 24.40 -17.13
C LEU A 296 -0.89 24.60 -17.91
N GLY A 297 -0.84 25.66 -18.72
CA GLY A 297 0.33 25.97 -19.52
C GLY A 297 0.31 27.38 -20.10
N GLY A 298 1.34 27.70 -20.89
CA GLY A 298 1.45 28.94 -21.64
C GLY A 298 2.45 28.81 -22.79
N SER A 299 2.27 29.60 -23.85
CA SER A 299 3.12 29.56 -25.06
C SER A 299 3.25 28.16 -25.71
N GLY A 300 2.19 27.35 -25.65
CA GLY A 300 2.15 26.00 -26.24
C GLY A 300 2.83 24.89 -25.42
N LYS A 301 3.34 25.20 -24.21
CA LYS A 301 3.97 24.22 -23.30
C LYS A 301 3.05 23.92 -22.12
N VAL A 302 2.85 22.64 -21.82
CA VAL A 302 2.16 22.19 -20.60
C VAL A 302 3.11 22.34 -19.42
N THR A 303 2.73 23.21 -18.49
CA THR A 303 3.50 23.51 -17.28
C THR A 303 3.13 22.57 -16.14
N SER A 304 1.82 22.35 -15.94
CA SER A 304 1.30 21.37 -15.01
C SER A 304 0.17 20.60 -15.70
N PRO A 305 0.26 19.27 -15.83
CA PRO A 305 -0.80 18.49 -16.43
C PRO A 305 -2.04 18.50 -15.54
N GLY A 306 -3.19 18.48 -16.19
CA GLY A 306 -4.50 18.28 -15.61
C GLY A 306 -4.73 16.82 -15.22
N ILE A 307 -5.97 16.51 -14.89
CA ILE A 307 -6.42 15.16 -14.56
C ILE A 307 -7.91 15.00 -14.80
N ALA A 308 -8.33 13.84 -15.27
CA ALA A 308 -9.74 13.49 -15.47
C ALA A 308 -10.11 12.17 -14.80
N ASP A 309 -11.41 11.96 -14.56
CA ASP A 309 -11.94 10.72 -14.00
C ASP A 309 -11.52 9.46 -14.78
N ASP A 310 -11.33 9.57 -16.09
CA ASP A 310 -10.95 8.46 -16.99
C ASP A 310 -9.44 8.21 -17.06
N ASP A 311 -8.62 9.06 -16.45
CA ASP A 311 -7.17 8.87 -16.39
C ASP A 311 -6.81 7.64 -15.56
N ARG A 312 -5.79 6.90 -16.00
CA ARG A 312 -5.32 5.66 -15.36
C ARG A 312 -4.48 5.94 -14.11
N LEU A 313 -4.65 5.12 -13.09
CA LEU A 313 -3.79 5.07 -11.90
C LEU A 313 -2.59 4.13 -12.06
N VAL A 314 -2.60 3.26 -13.08
CA VAL A 314 -1.54 2.28 -13.37
C VAL A 314 -1.10 2.48 -14.82
N GLY A 315 0.20 2.40 -15.07
CA GLY A 315 0.74 2.83 -16.37
C GLY A 315 0.72 4.35 -16.52
N PRO A 316 1.02 4.86 -17.73
CA PRO A 316 0.82 6.27 -18.03
C PRO A 316 -0.66 6.65 -17.91
N ALA A 317 -0.96 7.78 -17.28
CA ALA A 317 -2.34 8.19 -16.98
C ALA A 317 -3.21 8.37 -18.24
N ASN A 318 -2.63 8.97 -19.29
CA ASN A 318 -3.29 9.30 -20.56
C ASN A 318 -2.25 9.43 -21.70
N PRO A 319 -2.66 9.62 -22.97
CA PRO A 319 -1.72 9.74 -24.09
C PRO A 319 -0.67 10.85 -23.91
N ALA A 320 -1.05 11.97 -23.29
CA ALA A 320 -0.12 13.06 -23.00
C ALA A 320 0.92 12.67 -21.94
N ALA A 321 0.53 11.89 -20.92
CA ALA A 321 1.46 11.33 -19.94
C ALA A 321 2.43 10.34 -20.59
N ALA A 322 1.94 9.43 -21.43
CA ALA A 322 2.78 8.48 -22.15
C ALA A 322 3.84 9.19 -23.02
N ALA A 323 3.43 10.24 -23.75
CA ALA A 323 4.35 11.04 -24.55
C ALA A 323 5.46 11.71 -23.69
N ARG A 324 5.12 12.19 -22.48
CA ARG A 324 6.11 12.75 -21.53
C ARG A 324 7.08 11.71 -20.98
N GLU A 325 6.63 10.47 -20.82
CA GLU A 325 7.47 9.33 -20.44
C GLU A 325 8.29 8.76 -21.61
N GLY A 326 8.09 9.27 -22.83
CA GLY A 326 8.74 8.75 -24.03
C GLY A 326 8.22 7.40 -24.50
N VAL A 327 6.99 7.04 -24.08
CA VAL A 327 6.32 5.76 -24.40
C VAL A 327 5.17 6.01 -25.35
N ASN A 328 5.01 5.14 -26.34
CA ASN A 328 3.84 5.18 -27.23
C ASN A 328 2.61 4.66 -26.47
N TRP A 329 1.54 5.45 -26.44
CA TRP A 329 0.29 5.10 -25.76
C TRP A 329 -0.27 3.75 -26.19
N ALA A 330 -0.25 3.44 -27.49
CA ALA A 330 -0.80 2.20 -28.03
C ALA A 330 -0.01 0.95 -27.60
N ASP A 331 1.27 1.12 -27.27
CA ASP A 331 2.16 0.03 -26.86
C ASP A 331 2.08 -0.25 -25.35
N THR A 332 1.38 0.61 -24.59
CA THR A 332 1.21 0.40 -23.14
C THR A 332 0.30 -0.80 -22.87
N ARG A 333 0.64 -1.59 -21.83
CA ARG A 333 -0.09 -2.81 -21.44
C ARG A 333 -1.05 -2.59 -20.28
N HIS A 334 -1.69 -1.42 -20.23
CA HIS A 334 -2.66 -1.07 -19.17
C HIS A 334 -3.91 -0.40 -19.77
N GLN A 335 -4.37 -0.88 -20.93
CA GLN A 335 -5.32 -0.13 -21.76
C GLN A 335 -6.70 0.00 -21.12
N THR A 336 -7.22 -1.12 -20.63
CA THR A 336 -8.64 -1.30 -20.35
C THR A 336 -8.88 -1.46 -18.84
N SER A 337 -8.13 -2.37 -18.21
CA SER A 337 -8.36 -2.87 -16.84
C SER A 337 -7.78 -2.00 -15.73
N ALA A 338 -6.97 -1.00 -16.08
CA ALA A 338 -6.35 -0.11 -15.10
C ALA A 338 -7.42 0.66 -14.29
N PRO A 339 -7.29 0.73 -12.94
CA PRO A 339 -8.16 1.57 -12.12
C PRO A 339 -7.98 3.04 -12.50
N ARG A 340 -9.06 3.83 -12.36
CA ARG A 340 -9.10 5.23 -12.81
C ARG A 340 -9.09 6.22 -11.66
N PHE A 341 -8.63 7.45 -11.89
CA PHE A 341 -8.64 8.50 -10.86
C PHE A 341 -10.05 8.84 -10.36
N GLY A 342 -11.07 8.67 -11.21
CA GLY A 342 -12.47 8.80 -10.81
C GLY A 342 -12.87 7.86 -9.66
N LEU A 343 -12.22 6.70 -9.54
CA LEU A 343 -12.44 5.76 -8.44
C LEU A 343 -12.03 6.38 -7.10
N LEU A 344 -10.85 7.02 -7.03
CA LEU A 344 -10.38 7.69 -5.81
C LEU A 344 -11.26 8.89 -5.46
N ARG A 345 -11.70 9.65 -6.47
CA ARG A 345 -12.61 10.78 -6.27
C ARG A 345 -13.97 10.35 -5.70
N ARG A 346 -14.56 9.28 -6.23
CA ARG A 346 -15.82 8.74 -5.70
C ARG A 346 -15.61 8.10 -4.33
N TRP A 347 -14.46 7.49 -4.07
CA TRP A 347 -14.10 6.94 -2.76
C TRP A 347 -13.94 8.03 -1.69
N SER A 348 -13.31 9.16 -1.99
CA SER A 348 -13.20 10.26 -1.02
C SER A 348 -14.55 10.91 -0.69
N ARG A 349 -15.52 10.81 -1.61
CA ARG A 349 -16.88 11.32 -1.46
C ARG A 349 -17.90 10.25 -1.05
N TYR A 350 -17.44 9.08 -0.65
CA TYR A 350 -18.29 7.89 -0.52
C TYR A 350 -19.50 8.11 0.39
N ALA A 351 -19.28 8.65 1.60
CA ALA A 351 -20.35 8.99 2.56
C ALA A 351 -21.34 10.07 2.08
N SER A 352 -20.98 10.85 1.05
CA SER A 352 -21.90 11.82 0.43
C SER A 352 -22.67 11.24 -0.76
N ILE A 353 -22.16 10.17 -1.37
CA ILE A 353 -22.78 9.48 -2.51
C ILE A 353 -23.76 8.42 -2.00
N TYR A 354 -23.39 7.68 -0.95
CA TYR A 354 -24.18 6.60 -0.39
C TYR A 354 -24.71 6.99 0.99
N ALA A 355 -26.02 6.80 1.20
CA ALA A 355 -26.65 7.06 2.48
C ALA A 355 -26.13 6.08 3.54
N MET A 356 -25.63 6.63 4.65
CA MET A 356 -25.23 5.88 5.84
C MET A 356 -26.22 6.24 6.96
N GLU A 357 -27.28 5.44 7.13
CA GLU A 357 -28.31 5.70 8.14
C GLU A 357 -28.01 4.92 9.42
N ALA A 358 -27.84 5.62 10.55
CA ALA A 358 -27.62 5.03 11.87
C ALA A 358 -26.49 3.96 11.93
N GLY A 359 -25.43 4.13 11.13
CA GLY A 359 -24.29 3.20 11.07
C GLY A 359 -24.50 1.98 10.15
N ASN A 360 -25.63 1.91 9.44
CA ASN A 360 -25.92 0.91 8.41
C ASN A 360 -25.74 1.49 7.02
N MET A 361 -25.44 0.62 6.05
CA MET A 361 -25.32 1.00 4.65
C MET A 361 -25.82 -0.13 3.74
N ALA A 362 -26.64 0.20 2.75
CA ALA A 362 -26.94 -0.71 1.65
C ALA A 362 -25.66 -1.00 0.84
N ILE A 363 -25.49 -2.24 0.39
CA ILE A 363 -24.31 -2.59 -0.43
C ILE A 363 -24.21 -1.70 -1.68
N ALA A 364 -23.01 -1.25 -2.00
CA ALA A 364 -22.72 -0.60 -3.27
C ALA A 364 -22.15 -1.65 -4.24
N GLN A 365 -22.96 -2.03 -5.22
CA GLN A 365 -22.58 -3.02 -6.21
C GLN A 365 -21.44 -2.53 -7.11
N PRO A 366 -20.59 -3.44 -7.60
CA PRO A 366 -19.69 -3.12 -8.71
C PRO A 366 -20.47 -2.62 -9.93
N LYS A 367 -19.84 -1.72 -10.70
CA LYS A 367 -20.38 -1.25 -11.98
C LYS A 367 -20.53 -2.46 -12.91
N ALA A 368 -21.70 -2.64 -13.50
CA ALA A 368 -21.91 -3.66 -14.53
C ALA A 368 -21.52 -3.11 -15.90
N GLU A 369 -21.12 -3.99 -16.82
CA GLU A 369 -20.97 -3.66 -18.24
C GLU A 369 -21.80 -4.60 -19.11
N ASN A 370 -22.06 -4.16 -20.34
CA ASN A 370 -22.52 -5.09 -21.36
C ASN A 370 -21.39 -6.09 -21.62
N PRO A 371 -21.69 -7.40 -21.75
CA PRO A 371 -20.66 -8.41 -21.94
C PRO A 371 -19.67 -8.00 -23.05
N PRO A 372 -18.37 -7.85 -22.73
CA PRO A 372 -17.40 -7.32 -23.68
C PRO A 372 -17.33 -8.28 -24.88
N LEU A 373 -17.67 -7.77 -26.07
CA LEU A 373 -17.52 -8.42 -27.39
C LEU A 373 -18.52 -9.52 -27.80
N LEU A 374 -19.71 -9.62 -27.20
CA LEU A 374 -20.68 -10.67 -27.56
C LEU A 374 -21.81 -10.19 -28.49
N ASN A 375 -21.54 -10.16 -29.79
CA ASN A 375 -22.57 -10.18 -30.85
C ASN A 375 -23.12 -11.60 -31.10
N SER A 376 -22.87 -12.55 -30.19
CA SER A 376 -23.43 -13.90 -30.17
C SER A 376 -23.60 -14.31 -28.70
N ASP A 377 -24.61 -15.13 -28.40
CA ASP A 377 -25.09 -15.52 -27.06
C ASP A 377 -24.07 -16.13 -26.06
N ASP A 378 -22.76 -16.15 -26.31
CA ASP A 378 -21.79 -16.95 -25.56
C ASP A 378 -20.89 -16.17 -24.57
N SER A 379 -21.50 -15.71 -23.48
CA SER A 379 -20.76 -15.62 -22.22
C SER A 379 -20.68 -17.02 -21.61
N TYR A 380 -19.77 -17.83 -22.16
CA TYR A 380 -19.41 -19.19 -21.74
C TYR A 380 -20.47 -20.30 -21.93
N ASP A 381 -21.72 -20.02 -21.55
CA ASP A 381 -22.89 -20.93 -21.60
C ASP A 381 -24.22 -20.12 -21.47
N GLY A 382 -24.14 -18.79 -21.56
CA GLY A 382 -25.28 -17.88 -21.37
C GLY A 382 -25.71 -17.68 -19.91
N THR A 383 -24.93 -18.15 -18.91
CA THR A 383 -25.29 -18.03 -17.49
C THR A 383 -25.16 -16.61 -16.91
N ASN A 384 -24.41 -15.73 -17.58
CA ASN A 384 -24.19 -14.38 -17.07
C ASN A 384 -24.25 -13.27 -18.13
N LYS A 385 -25.41 -12.62 -18.25
CA LYS A 385 -25.65 -11.56 -19.22
C LYS A 385 -25.30 -10.15 -18.71
N VAL A 386 -25.01 -10.01 -17.42
CA VAL A 386 -24.72 -8.71 -16.77
C VAL A 386 -23.46 -8.85 -15.89
N PRO A 387 -22.28 -9.04 -16.52
CA PRO A 387 -21.01 -9.14 -15.80
C PRO A 387 -20.60 -7.80 -15.16
N VAL A 388 -19.68 -7.88 -14.22
CA VAL A 388 -19.03 -6.69 -13.66
C VAL A 388 -18.09 -6.09 -14.70
N ALA A 389 -18.07 -4.77 -14.76
CA ALA A 389 -17.19 -4.01 -15.62
C ALA A 389 -15.73 -4.26 -15.23
N ILE A 390 -14.96 -4.84 -16.15
CA ILE A 390 -13.50 -4.88 -16.01
C ILE A 390 -12.87 -3.66 -16.69
N GLY A 391 -13.51 -3.14 -17.74
CA GLY A 391 -13.15 -1.88 -18.37
C GLY A 391 -13.65 -0.65 -17.60
N GLN A 392 -12.94 0.47 -17.71
CA GLN A 392 -13.33 1.75 -17.10
C GLN A 392 -13.63 1.64 -15.59
N PHE A 393 -12.70 1.04 -14.84
CA PHE A 393 -12.84 0.86 -13.40
C PHE A 393 -12.70 2.18 -12.62
N ASP A 394 -13.81 2.91 -12.55
CA ASP A 394 -13.92 4.31 -12.09
C ASP A 394 -14.85 4.48 -10.88
N THR A 395 -15.49 3.41 -10.42
CA THR A 395 -16.54 3.44 -9.41
C THR A 395 -16.23 2.44 -8.30
N PRO A 396 -16.06 2.90 -7.04
CA PRO A 396 -15.78 1.99 -5.93
C PRO A 396 -17.01 1.16 -5.56
N SER A 397 -16.78 -0.10 -5.18
CA SER A 397 -17.80 -1.00 -4.64
C SER A 397 -17.52 -1.36 -3.18
N VAL A 398 -18.60 -1.53 -2.41
CA VAL A 398 -18.58 -2.04 -1.03
C VAL A 398 -19.62 -3.14 -0.95
N SER A 399 -19.13 -4.37 -1.01
CA SER A 399 -19.94 -5.57 -0.99
C SER A 399 -19.29 -6.65 -0.12
N PRO A 400 -20.08 -7.50 0.53
CA PRO A 400 -19.57 -8.67 1.24
C PRO A 400 -18.76 -9.61 0.33
N VAL A 401 -17.91 -10.44 0.95
CA VAL A 401 -17.09 -11.47 0.31
C VAL A 401 -17.83 -12.81 0.34
N LEU A 402 -17.90 -13.52 -0.79
CA LEU A 402 -18.37 -14.90 -0.86
C LEU A 402 -17.26 -15.84 -0.39
N VAL A 403 -17.40 -16.45 0.78
CA VAL A 403 -16.32 -17.23 1.42
C VAL A 403 -16.40 -18.71 1.07
N GLU A 404 -17.61 -19.27 1.01
CA GLU A 404 -17.83 -20.71 0.80
C GLU A 404 -19.12 -20.92 0.00
N GLY A 405 -19.09 -21.88 -0.92
CA GLY A 405 -20.25 -22.48 -1.53
C GLY A 405 -20.03 -23.98 -1.64
N SER A 406 -20.72 -24.74 -0.78
CA SER A 406 -20.58 -26.19 -0.69
C SER A 406 -21.94 -26.87 -0.55
N ILE A 407 -22.00 -28.15 -0.92
CA ILE A 407 -23.16 -29.02 -0.79
C ILE A 407 -22.69 -30.30 -0.13
N TYR A 408 -23.34 -30.71 0.95
CA TYR A 408 -23.32 -32.11 1.37
C TYR A 408 -24.51 -32.83 0.74
N TYR A 409 -24.39 -34.13 0.47
CA TYR A 409 -25.54 -34.89 -0.01
C TYR A 409 -25.65 -36.26 0.64
N GLN A 410 -26.87 -36.76 0.78
CA GLN A 410 -27.12 -38.13 1.25
C GLN A 410 -28.06 -38.81 0.26
N LEU A 411 -27.79 -40.07 -0.09
CA LEU A 411 -28.72 -40.86 -0.90
C LEU A 411 -29.71 -41.60 -0.01
N VAL A 412 -30.98 -41.58 -0.42
CA VAL A 412 -32.11 -42.19 0.27
C VAL A 412 -32.91 -43.04 -0.73
N ALA A 413 -33.34 -44.22 -0.31
CA ALA A 413 -34.20 -45.11 -1.07
C ALA A 413 -35.66 -44.93 -0.64
N GLU A 414 -36.46 -44.24 -1.45
CA GLU A 414 -37.90 -44.06 -1.19
C GLU A 414 -38.69 -45.22 -1.80
N ASN A 415 -39.45 -45.93 -0.98
CA ASN A 415 -40.45 -46.86 -1.48
C ASN A 415 -41.70 -46.11 -1.94
N SER A 416 -41.88 -46.05 -3.26
CA SER A 416 -43.05 -45.51 -3.97
C SER A 416 -43.98 -46.62 -4.48
N GLY A 417 -43.67 -47.88 -4.18
CA GLY A 417 -44.41 -49.06 -4.63
C GLY A 417 -45.64 -49.38 -3.78
N THR A 418 -46.38 -50.39 -4.22
CA THR A 418 -47.48 -50.99 -3.45
C THR A 418 -46.97 -52.20 -2.66
N ALA A 419 -47.76 -52.72 -1.72
CA ALA A 419 -47.39 -53.91 -0.93
C ALA A 419 -47.05 -55.15 -1.79
N THR A 420 -47.53 -55.22 -3.04
CA THR A 420 -47.34 -56.34 -3.97
C THR A 420 -46.35 -56.06 -5.10
N ALA A 421 -45.89 -54.82 -5.28
CA ALA A 421 -44.93 -54.44 -6.30
C ALA A 421 -44.05 -53.29 -5.78
N ALA A 422 -42.83 -53.63 -5.33
CA ALA A 422 -41.88 -52.67 -4.82
C ALA A 422 -41.36 -51.76 -5.95
N SER A 423 -41.31 -50.45 -5.68
CA SER A 423 -40.75 -49.44 -6.58
C SER A 423 -39.91 -48.49 -5.75
N TRP A 424 -38.60 -48.59 -5.89
CA TRP A 424 -37.61 -47.86 -5.11
C TRP A 424 -37.07 -46.70 -5.93
N GLN A 425 -37.48 -45.47 -5.59
CA GLN A 425 -36.95 -44.25 -6.16
C GLN A 425 -35.70 -43.83 -5.36
N LEU A 426 -34.57 -43.71 -6.04
CA LEU A 426 -33.38 -43.10 -5.44
C LEU A 426 -33.58 -41.58 -5.39
N ARG A 427 -33.37 -40.99 -4.22
CA ARG A 427 -33.37 -39.54 -4.02
C ARG A 427 -32.07 -39.09 -3.39
N ALA A 428 -31.56 -37.96 -3.86
CA ALA A 428 -30.50 -37.24 -3.20
C ALA A 428 -31.09 -36.14 -2.31
N HIS A 429 -30.71 -36.14 -1.05
CA HIS A 429 -30.96 -35.04 -0.11
C HIS A 429 -29.73 -34.17 -0.09
N ILE A 430 -29.84 -32.93 -0.55
CA ILE A 430 -28.74 -31.98 -0.64
C ILE A 430 -28.87 -30.92 0.45
N TYR A 431 -27.72 -30.57 1.02
CA TYR A 431 -27.57 -29.62 2.11
C TYR A 431 -26.59 -28.54 1.68
N PRO A 432 -27.07 -27.52 0.94
CA PRO A 432 -26.24 -26.41 0.54
C PRO A 432 -25.83 -25.56 1.74
N ARG A 433 -24.61 -25.05 1.69
CA ARG A 433 -24.04 -24.12 2.63
C ARG A 433 -23.38 -22.99 1.85
N VAL A 434 -23.80 -21.77 2.14
CA VAL A 434 -23.24 -20.56 1.52
C VAL A 434 -22.76 -19.63 2.62
N VAL A 435 -21.53 -19.14 2.54
CA VAL A 435 -20.96 -18.25 3.56
C VAL A 435 -20.61 -16.91 2.93
N ILE A 436 -21.05 -15.83 3.57
CA ILE A 436 -20.71 -14.46 3.17
C ILE A 436 -20.16 -13.68 4.36
N TRP A 437 -19.17 -12.83 4.12
CA TRP A 437 -18.47 -12.08 5.16
C TRP A 437 -18.50 -10.58 4.89
N ASN A 438 -18.75 -9.79 5.94
CA ASN A 438 -18.60 -8.34 5.92
C ASN A 438 -17.20 -7.94 6.45
N PRO A 439 -16.24 -7.59 5.59
CA PRO A 439 -14.89 -7.19 6.01
C PRO A 439 -14.77 -5.70 6.39
N TYR A 440 -15.86 -4.94 6.41
CA TYR A 440 -15.85 -3.48 6.60
C TYR A 440 -16.20 -3.08 8.05
N ASN A 441 -15.81 -1.86 8.43
CA ASN A 441 -16.10 -1.29 9.75
C ASN A 441 -17.52 -0.71 9.90
N LEU A 442 -18.42 -1.01 8.96
CA LEU A 442 -19.82 -0.58 8.94
C LEU A 442 -20.74 -1.80 8.80
N ALA A 443 -21.97 -1.69 9.31
CA ALA A 443 -22.97 -2.73 9.11
C ALA A 443 -23.51 -2.66 7.68
N LEU A 444 -23.53 -3.80 6.97
CA LEU A 444 -23.99 -3.89 5.59
C LEU A 444 -25.40 -4.46 5.52
N GLN A 445 -26.31 -3.72 4.89
CA GLN A 445 -27.65 -4.17 4.51
C GLN A 445 -27.57 -4.86 3.15
N ILE A 446 -27.65 -6.18 3.18
CA ILE A 446 -27.56 -7.03 2.01
C ILE A 446 -28.99 -7.40 1.60
N PRO A 447 -29.48 -6.96 0.43
CA PRO A 447 -30.80 -7.33 -0.05
C PRO A 447 -30.87 -8.82 -0.38
N ALA A 448 -32.08 -9.32 -0.61
CA ALA A 448 -32.26 -10.69 -1.08
C ALA A 448 -31.52 -10.89 -2.41
N SER A 449 -30.70 -11.94 -2.49
CA SER A 449 -29.77 -12.19 -3.60
C SER A 449 -29.89 -13.62 -4.10
N SER A 450 -29.24 -13.94 -5.22
CA SER A 450 -29.31 -15.27 -5.82
C SER A 450 -27.91 -15.79 -6.13
N LEU A 451 -27.66 -17.08 -5.91
CA LEU A 451 -26.39 -17.74 -6.14
C LEU A 451 -26.57 -18.93 -7.08
N MET A 452 -25.65 -19.11 -8.01
CA MET A 452 -25.42 -20.38 -8.70
C MET A 452 -24.17 -21.04 -8.12
N LEU A 453 -24.30 -22.30 -7.72
CA LEU A 453 -23.21 -23.17 -7.30
C LEU A 453 -23.13 -24.33 -8.29
N HIS A 454 -22.07 -24.34 -9.10
CA HIS A 454 -21.78 -25.39 -10.06
C HIS A 454 -20.84 -26.41 -9.42
N THR A 455 -21.35 -27.62 -9.26
CA THR A 455 -20.62 -28.80 -8.81
C THR A 455 -20.68 -29.88 -9.88
N ASN A 456 -19.99 -31.00 -9.69
CA ASN A 456 -20.02 -32.07 -10.66
C ASN A 456 -21.43 -32.73 -10.78
N GLY A 457 -22.15 -32.43 -11.86
CA GLY A 457 -23.43 -33.08 -12.19
C GLY A 457 -23.33 -34.33 -13.07
N GLY A 458 -22.12 -34.74 -13.48
CA GLY A 458 -21.85 -35.99 -14.20
C GLY A 458 -21.40 -37.14 -13.30
N LYS A 459 -21.53 -36.98 -11.97
CA LYS A 459 -20.98 -37.88 -10.96
C LYS A 459 -21.59 -39.29 -11.04
N THR A 460 -20.77 -40.32 -11.23
CA THR A 460 -21.23 -41.72 -11.24
C THR A 460 -21.05 -42.36 -9.87
N VAL A 461 -22.12 -42.98 -9.36
CA VAL A 461 -22.13 -43.76 -8.14
C VAL A 461 -22.37 -45.24 -8.45
N GLU A 462 -21.63 -46.12 -7.76
CA GLU A 462 -21.92 -47.56 -7.71
C GLU A 462 -22.85 -47.82 -6.53
N LEU A 463 -24.02 -48.39 -6.81
CA LEU A 463 -25.00 -48.80 -5.82
C LEU A 463 -24.85 -50.29 -5.53
N THR A 464 -24.87 -50.65 -4.25
CA THR A 464 -25.09 -52.03 -3.81
C THR A 464 -26.57 -52.20 -3.46
N MET A 465 -27.21 -53.17 -4.10
CA MET A 465 -28.63 -53.48 -3.95
C MET A 465 -28.85 -54.51 -2.84
N ALA A 466 -30.06 -54.58 -2.31
CA ALA A 466 -30.44 -55.52 -1.24
C ALA A 466 -30.29 -57.01 -1.63
N ASP A 467 -30.32 -57.33 -2.92
CA ASP A 467 -30.09 -58.68 -3.46
C ASP A 467 -28.60 -58.98 -3.70
N GLY A 468 -27.70 -58.07 -3.34
CA GLY A 468 -26.25 -58.18 -3.53
C GLY A 468 -25.75 -57.77 -4.92
N THR A 469 -26.64 -57.41 -5.85
CA THR A 469 -26.23 -56.91 -7.17
C THR A 469 -25.65 -55.50 -7.08
N LYS A 470 -24.73 -55.19 -8.01
CA LYS A 470 -24.16 -53.85 -8.16
C LYS A 470 -24.72 -53.17 -9.40
N SER A 471 -25.02 -51.88 -9.29
CA SER A 471 -25.50 -51.08 -10.42
C SER A 471 -24.89 -49.69 -10.41
N SER A 472 -24.37 -49.23 -11.55
CA SER A 472 -23.92 -47.85 -11.69
C SER A 472 -25.08 -46.92 -12.00
N ARG A 473 -25.07 -45.72 -11.41
CA ARG A 473 -26.02 -44.64 -11.66
C ARG A 473 -25.29 -43.31 -11.75
N THR A 474 -25.65 -42.49 -12.73
CA THR A 474 -25.16 -41.10 -12.82
C THR A 474 -26.12 -40.18 -12.06
N LEU A 475 -25.56 -39.37 -11.16
CA LEU A 475 -26.28 -38.33 -10.44
C LEU A 475 -26.46 -37.09 -11.34
N SER A 476 -27.29 -37.22 -12.37
CA SER A 476 -27.65 -36.09 -13.25
C SER A 476 -28.68 -35.18 -12.59
N TRP A 477 -28.25 -34.48 -11.55
CA TRP A 477 -29.08 -33.59 -10.74
C TRP A 477 -28.97 -32.11 -11.14
N ALA A 478 -29.98 -31.35 -10.70
CA ALA A 478 -30.19 -29.92 -10.92
C ALA A 478 -30.57 -29.49 -12.34
N SER A 479 -29.61 -29.48 -13.26
CA SER A 479 -29.71 -28.93 -14.61
C SER A 479 -29.21 -29.95 -15.64
N GLY A 480 -29.45 -29.75 -16.94
CA GLY A 480 -29.06 -30.68 -18.01
C GLY A 480 -28.03 -30.08 -18.98
N GLY A 481 -27.39 -30.93 -19.80
CA GLY A 481 -26.39 -30.48 -20.78
C GLY A 481 -25.10 -29.97 -20.11
N ALA A 482 -24.53 -28.88 -20.62
CA ALA A 482 -23.32 -28.21 -20.09
C ALA A 482 -23.52 -27.49 -18.74
N LEU A 483 -24.74 -27.54 -18.18
CA LEU A 483 -25.06 -26.97 -16.87
C LEU A 483 -25.38 -28.04 -15.83
N ALA A 484 -25.18 -29.32 -16.12
CA ALA A 484 -25.48 -30.38 -15.17
C ALA A 484 -24.67 -30.24 -13.88
N GLY A 485 -25.37 -30.17 -12.75
CA GLY A 485 -24.76 -29.87 -11.44
C GLY A 485 -24.72 -28.39 -11.09
N ALA A 486 -25.27 -27.50 -11.92
CA ALA A 486 -25.54 -26.11 -11.58
C ALA A 486 -26.79 -25.98 -10.71
N PHE A 487 -26.57 -25.78 -9.40
CA PHE A 487 -27.61 -25.51 -8.42
C PHE A 487 -27.85 -24.00 -8.27
N TYR A 488 -29.11 -23.60 -8.14
CA TYR A 488 -29.52 -22.21 -7.94
C TYR A 488 -30.24 -22.03 -6.62
N PHE A 489 -29.80 -21.05 -5.84
CA PHE A 489 -30.32 -20.75 -4.51
C PHE A 489 -30.66 -19.27 -4.35
N GLY A 490 -31.73 -18.98 -3.61
CA GLY A 490 -32.03 -17.65 -3.11
C GLY A 490 -31.43 -17.47 -1.71
N LEU A 491 -30.86 -16.29 -1.43
CA LEU A 491 -30.39 -15.91 -0.09
C LEU A 491 -31.31 -14.84 0.48
N ASN A 492 -31.81 -15.06 1.70
CA ASN A 492 -32.60 -14.06 2.41
C ASN A 492 -31.82 -12.77 2.65
N ALA A 493 -32.52 -11.63 2.61
CA ALA A 493 -31.95 -10.35 3.01
C ALA A 493 -31.44 -10.40 4.46
N ILE A 494 -30.33 -9.72 4.73
CA ILE A 494 -29.67 -9.72 6.05
C ILE A 494 -28.97 -8.38 6.29
N THR A 495 -28.87 -7.98 7.57
CA THR A 495 -27.93 -6.93 7.98
C THR A 495 -26.75 -7.58 8.69
N LEU A 496 -25.54 -7.48 8.12
CA LEU A 496 -24.32 -8.02 8.72
C LEU A 496 -23.59 -6.93 9.48
N LYS A 497 -23.38 -7.15 10.78
CA LYS A 497 -22.53 -6.29 11.63
C LYS A 497 -21.08 -6.23 11.11
N PRO A 498 -20.29 -5.21 11.49
CA PRO A 498 -18.87 -5.13 11.15
C PRO A 498 -18.13 -6.43 11.50
N GLY A 499 -17.48 -7.03 10.51
CA GLY A 499 -16.68 -8.24 10.69
C GLY A 499 -17.45 -9.56 10.84
N ALA A 500 -18.78 -9.54 10.75
CA ALA A 500 -19.59 -10.76 10.84
C ALA A 500 -19.46 -11.61 9.56
N CYS A 501 -19.31 -12.92 9.73
CA CYS A 501 -19.22 -13.91 8.65
C CYS A 501 -20.35 -14.92 8.80
N ALA A 502 -21.38 -14.82 7.97
CA ALA A 502 -22.67 -15.50 8.13
C ALA A 502 -22.80 -16.74 7.27
N VAL A 503 -23.38 -17.79 7.84
CA VAL A 503 -23.65 -19.08 7.19
C VAL A 503 -25.12 -19.21 6.83
N PHE A 504 -25.41 -19.34 5.54
CA PHE A 504 -26.75 -19.56 5.00
C PHE A 504 -27.01 -21.05 4.80
N SER A 505 -28.13 -21.52 5.34
CA SER A 505 -28.56 -22.92 5.27
C SER A 505 -30.06 -23.04 4.99
N PRO A 506 -30.54 -24.23 4.58
CA PRO A 506 -31.96 -24.47 4.34
C PRO A 506 -32.83 -24.28 5.60
N THR A 507 -34.01 -23.70 5.42
CA THR A 507 -34.96 -23.46 6.53
C THR A 507 -35.93 -24.62 6.75
N GLN A 508 -36.13 -25.48 5.76
CA GLN A 508 -37.06 -26.59 5.76
C GLN A 508 -36.61 -27.69 4.79
N GLN A 509 -37.22 -28.87 4.87
CA GLN A 509 -37.08 -29.90 3.83
C GLN A 509 -38.09 -29.65 2.70
N THR A 510 -37.64 -29.57 1.46
CA THR A 510 -38.52 -29.40 0.28
C THR A 510 -37.92 -30.02 -0.98
N ALA A 511 -38.70 -30.17 -2.05
CA ALA A 511 -38.15 -30.58 -3.34
C ALA A 511 -37.30 -29.47 -3.95
N TYR A 512 -36.12 -29.80 -4.49
CA TYR A 512 -35.29 -28.85 -5.22
C TYR A 512 -35.99 -28.44 -6.52
N ASN A 513 -36.05 -27.14 -6.80
CA ASN A 513 -36.60 -26.61 -8.04
C ASN A 513 -35.51 -25.91 -8.85
N GLY A 514 -34.88 -26.63 -9.78
CA GLY A 514 -33.81 -26.08 -10.63
C GLY A 514 -34.28 -24.95 -11.56
N GLY A 515 -35.57 -24.88 -11.86
CA GLY A 515 -36.15 -23.84 -12.72
C GLY A 515 -36.43 -22.52 -11.99
N ASN A 516 -36.48 -22.51 -10.65
CA ASN A 516 -36.85 -21.33 -9.85
C ASN A 516 -35.91 -21.17 -8.63
N PRO A 517 -34.85 -20.35 -8.75
CA PRO A 517 -33.90 -20.11 -7.66
C PRO A 517 -34.55 -19.63 -6.35
N GLY A 518 -35.59 -18.80 -6.45
CA GLY A 518 -36.31 -18.24 -5.30
C GLY A 518 -37.12 -19.28 -4.51
N ALA A 519 -37.41 -20.45 -5.09
CA ALA A 519 -37.99 -21.58 -4.36
C ALA A 519 -36.96 -22.33 -3.50
N ASN A 520 -35.67 -22.15 -3.77
CA ASN A 520 -34.57 -22.81 -3.06
C ASN A 520 -33.92 -21.84 -2.06
N LEU A 521 -34.66 -21.42 -1.04
CA LEU A 521 -34.28 -20.34 -0.14
C LEU A 521 -33.36 -20.79 1.01
N LEU A 522 -32.28 -20.06 1.21
CA LEU A 522 -31.35 -20.21 2.33
C LEU A 522 -31.43 -19.02 3.28
N SER A 523 -31.21 -19.27 4.57
CA SER A 523 -31.20 -18.25 5.60
C SER A 523 -30.07 -18.45 6.60
N ALA A 524 -29.51 -17.34 7.08
CA ALA A 524 -28.52 -17.35 8.15
C ALA A 524 -29.11 -17.28 9.56
N SER A 525 -30.43 -17.20 9.71
CA SER A 525 -31.10 -17.19 11.03
C SER A 525 -31.17 -18.57 11.68
N VAL A 526 -30.90 -19.63 10.93
CA VAL A 526 -31.04 -21.01 11.39
C VAL A 526 -29.75 -21.81 11.19
N PRO A 527 -29.39 -22.70 12.13
CA PRO A 527 -28.24 -23.58 11.97
C PRO A 527 -28.51 -24.65 10.90
N PRO A 528 -27.47 -25.18 10.22
CA PRO A 528 -27.59 -26.39 9.41
C PRO A 528 -28.20 -27.54 10.22
N SER A 529 -29.06 -28.36 9.61
CA SER A 529 -29.63 -29.54 10.25
C SER A 529 -29.97 -30.64 9.24
N PRO A 530 -29.77 -31.93 9.58
CA PRO A 530 -30.05 -33.05 8.67
C PRO A 530 -31.51 -33.15 8.20
N ASP A 531 -32.46 -32.61 8.97
CA ASP A 531 -33.89 -32.61 8.67
C ASP A 531 -34.33 -31.45 7.75
N ARG A 532 -33.39 -30.63 7.28
CA ARG A 532 -33.65 -29.46 6.43
C ARG A 532 -32.70 -29.45 5.24
N GLY A 533 -33.26 -29.43 4.04
CA GLY A 533 -32.49 -29.60 2.81
C GLY A 533 -33.39 -29.65 1.59
N PHE A 534 -32.80 -29.96 0.44
CA PHE A 534 -33.55 -30.13 -0.78
C PHE A 534 -33.50 -31.57 -1.27
N THR A 535 -34.61 -32.09 -1.79
CA THR A 535 -34.67 -33.45 -2.33
C THR A 535 -34.67 -33.42 -3.86
N VAL A 536 -33.82 -34.23 -4.50
CA VAL A 536 -33.74 -34.41 -5.96
C VAL A 536 -33.99 -35.88 -6.29
N ALA A 537 -34.89 -36.17 -7.23
CA ALA A 537 -35.07 -37.53 -7.73
C ALA A 537 -33.95 -37.90 -8.70
N ILE A 538 -33.35 -39.08 -8.54
CA ILE A 538 -32.24 -39.56 -9.36
C ILE A 538 -32.72 -40.72 -10.24
N GLY A 539 -32.77 -40.50 -11.55
CA GLY A 539 -33.20 -41.51 -12.51
C GLY A 539 -34.63 -42.02 -12.27
N SER A 540 -34.95 -43.15 -12.92
CA SER A 540 -36.24 -43.82 -12.76
C SER A 540 -36.24 -44.81 -11.58
N PRO A 541 -37.42 -45.11 -10.97
CA PRO A 541 -37.52 -46.10 -9.91
C PRO A 541 -37.08 -47.50 -10.36
N GLY A 542 -36.50 -48.27 -9.44
CA GLY A 542 -36.11 -49.68 -9.64
C GLY A 542 -36.93 -50.67 -8.80
N ALA A 543 -36.87 -51.96 -9.13
CA ALA A 543 -37.61 -53.00 -8.40
C ALA A 543 -36.91 -53.45 -7.08
N VAL A 544 -35.59 -53.24 -6.98
CA VAL A 544 -34.77 -53.67 -5.83
C VAL A 544 -34.27 -52.46 -5.06
N GLN A 545 -34.27 -52.56 -3.73
CA GLN A 545 -33.82 -51.48 -2.84
C GLN A 545 -32.30 -51.27 -2.94
N PRO A 546 -31.82 -50.05 -3.19
CA PRO A 546 -30.43 -49.69 -3.00
C PRO A 546 -30.14 -49.51 -1.49
N ILE A 547 -29.06 -50.12 -0.99
CA ILE A 547 -28.72 -50.15 0.45
C ILE A 547 -27.42 -49.44 0.78
N GLN A 548 -26.49 -49.30 -0.17
CA GLN A 548 -25.22 -48.59 0.01
C GLN A 548 -24.76 -47.98 -1.31
N PHE A 549 -23.95 -46.92 -1.26
CA PHE A 549 -23.31 -46.32 -2.44
C PHE A 549 -21.86 -45.93 -2.21
N ARG A 550 -21.13 -45.75 -3.32
CA ARG A 550 -19.85 -45.05 -3.36
C ARG A 550 -19.70 -44.30 -4.67
N GLU A 551 -18.97 -43.19 -4.70
CA GLU A 551 -18.56 -42.57 -5.97
C GLU A 551 -17.55 -43.46 -6.69
N ALA A 552 -17.89 -43.86 -7.92
CA ALA A 552 -17.13 -44.78 -8.75
C ALA A 552 -17.21 -44.28 -10.21
N PRO A 553 -16.36 -43.31 -10.60
CA PRO A 553 -16.42 -42.72 -11.92
C PRO A 553 -16.08 -43.75 -13.02
N THR A 554 -16.82 -43.72 -14.13
CA THR A 554 -16.61 -44.63 -15.28
C THR A 554 -15.90 -43.97 -16.47
N GLY A 555 -15.38 -42.74 -16.32
CA GLY A 555 -14.68 -41.97 -17.37
C GLY A 555 -14.36 -40.51 -16.97
N PHE A 556 -13.77 -39.74 -17.89
CA PHE A 556 -13.40 -38.32 -17.73
C PHE A 556 -14.57 -37.36 -18.02
N GLN A 557 -15.63 -37.38 -17.21
CA GLN A 557 -16.87 -36.62 -17.49
C GLN A 557 -17.38 -35.87 -16.25
N ALA A 558 -16.55 -35.09 -15.55
CA ALA A 558 -17.04 -34.17 -14.54
C ALA A 558 -17.27 -32.76 -15.11
N GLN A 559 -18.36 -32.13 -14.71
CA GLN A 559 -18.71 -30.75 -15.09
C GLN A 559 -17.99 -29.71 -14.22
N ASP A 560 -18.22 -28.44 -14.54
CA ASP A 560 -17.51 -27.32 -13.98
C ASP A 560 -17.66 -27.10 -12.48
N TYR A 561 -16.68 -26.37 -11.95
CA TYR A 561 -16.60 -25.96 -10.57
C TYR A 561 -16.57 -24.43 -10.47
N ARG A 562 -17.75 -23.85 -10.29
CA ARG A 562 -17.97 -22.39 -10.35
C ARG A 562 -18.95 -21.91 -9.29
N MET A 563 -18.76 -20.68 -8.81
CA MET A 563 -19.75 -19.95 -8.03
C MET A 563 -20.02 -18.61 -8.70
N LEU A 564 -21.31 -18.30 -8.89
CA LEU A 564 -21.73 -17.02 -9.46
C LEU A 564 -22.79 -16.42 -8.54
N TRP A 565 -22.42 -15.36 -7.84
CA TRP A 565 -23.31 -14.64 -6.95
C TRP A 565 -23.83 -13.38 -7.62
N LYS A 566 -25.15 -13.15 -7.50
CA LYS A 566 -25.84 -12.06 -8.17
C LYS A 566 -26.74 -11.30 -7.21
N ASN A 567 -26.79 -9.99 -7.41
CA ASN A 567 -27.65 -9.13 -6.62
C ASN A 567 -29.10 -9.21 -7.13
N GLY A 568 -30.03 -9.49 -6.21
CA GLY A 568 -31.45 -9.62 -6.52
C GLY A 568 -31.98 -11.05 -6.40
N SER A 569 -33.29 -11.17 -6.17
CA SER A 569 -33.99 -12.44 -6.16
C SER A 569 -34.40 -12.84 -7.57
N SER A 570 -34.40 -14.14 -7.84
CA SER A 570 -34.78 -14.67 -9.14
C SER A 570 -35.89 -15.71 -9.02
N GLY A 571 -36.97 -15.54 -9.80
CA GLY A 571 -38.02 -16.54 -9.96
C GLY A 571 -37.76 -17.57 -11.07
N SER A 572 -36.71 -17.39 -11.87
CA SER A 572 -36.36 -18.33 -12.96
C SER A 572 -34.87 -18.31 -13.32
N THR A 573 -34.34 -19.38 -13.91
CA THR A 573 -32.93 -19.39 -14.38
C THR A 573 -32.65 -18.26 -15.39
N ALA A 574 -33.59 -17.99 -16.31
CA ALA A 574 -33.48 -16.87 -17.25
C ALA A 574 -33.44 -15.50 -16.54
N ALA A 575 -34.25 -15.29 -15.49
CA ALA A 575 -34.19 -14.06 -14.69
C ALA A 575 -32.86 -13.93 -13.94
N PHE A 576 -32.32 -15.05 -13.42
CA PHE A 576 -31.01 -15.08 -12.77
C PHE A 576 -29.88 -14.63 -13.70
N GLN A 577 -29.90 -15.10 -14.96
CA GLN A 577 -28.89 -14.73 -15.96
C GLN A 577 -28.79 -13.22 -16.18
N SER A 578 -29.90 -12.51 -16.04
CA SER A 578 -30.00 -11.06 -16.23
C SER A 578 -29.82 -10.24 -14.94
N LEU A 579 -29.57 -10.86 -13.79
CA LEU A 579 -29.25 -10.14 -12.56
C LEU A 579 -27.78 -9.65 -12.57
N PRO A 580 -27.48 -8.49 -11.96
CA PRO A 580 -26.11 -7.98 -11.83
C PRO A 580 -25.20 -8.92 -11.04
N GLN A 581 -24.01 -9.20 -11.56
CA GLN A 581 -22.98 -9.98 -10.88
C GLN A 581 -22.42 -9.24 -9.64
N LEU A 582 -22.26 -9.98 -8.54
CA LEU A 582 -21.51 -9.56 -7.34
C LEU A 582 -20.15 -10.24 -7.24
N SER A 583 -20.06 -11.52 -7.60
CA SER A 583 -18.82 -12.30 -7.53
C SER A 583 -18.87 -13.47 -8.52
N PHE A 584 -17.71 -13.78 -9.10
CA PHE A 584 -17.46 -14.92 -9.98
C PHE A 584 -16.21 -15.66 -9.49
N VAL A 585 -16.38 -16.91 -9.10
CA VAL A 585 -15.31 -17.79 -8.65
C VAL A 585 -15.27 -19.02 -9.54
N SER A 586 -14.15 -19.26 -10.21
CA SER A 586 -13.86 -20.48 -10.94
C SER A 586 -12.75 -21.25 -10.24
N CYS A 587 -13.07 -22.47 -9.84
CA CYS A 587 -12.13 -23.46 -9.31
C CYS A 587 -12.00 -24.65 -10.29
N SER A 588 -12.28 -24.40 -11.57
CA SER A 588 -12.08 -25.35 -12.66
C SER A 588 -10.65 -25.21 -13.20
N MET A 589 -9.92 -26.32 -13.25
CA MET A 589 -8.56 -26.36 -13.83
C MET A 589 -8.60 -25.99 -15.33
N GLN A 590 -9.71 -26.30 -15.99
CA GLN A 590 -9.89 -26.19 -17.43
C GLN A 590 -10.67 -24.94 -17.85
N TYR A 591 -10.98 -24.04 -16.91
CA TYR A 591 -11.79 -22.84 -17.14
C TYR A 591 -13.18 -23.12 -17.73
N GLY A 592 -13.68 -24.35 -17.51
CA GLY A 592 -15.05 -24.81 -17.74
C GLY A 592 -15.29 -25.78 -18.92
N ASP A 593 -14.26 -26.43 -19.47
CA ASP A 593 -14.38 -27.32 -20.67
C ASP A 593 -15.15 -28.64 -20.41
N ASP A 594 -15.99 -28.71 -19.36
CA ASP A 594 -16.86 -29.84 -18.98
C ASP A 594 -16.15 -31.21 -18.79
N ASN A 595 -14.87 -31.17 -18.44
CA ASN A 595 -13.97 -32.32 -18.49
C ASN A 595 -13.09 -32.47 -17.22
N GLU A 596 -13.60 -32.00 -16.08
CA GLU A 596 -12.90 -32.11 -14.80
C GLU A 596 -12.70 -33.58 -14.40
N VAL A 597 -11.70 -33.83 -13.56
CA VAL A 597 -11.40 -35.19 -13.10
C VAL A 597 -12.22 -35.51 -11.85
N PRO A 598 -13.04 -36.58 -11.84
CA PRO A 598 -13.82 -36.97 -10.67
C PRO A 598 -12.95 -37.57 -9.56
N VAL A 599 -13.46 -37.57 -8.34
CA VAL A 599 -12.81 -38.24 -7.18
C VAL A 599 -13.42 -39.64 -7.05
N GLU A 600 -12.60 -40.69 -7.07
CA GLU A 600 -13.04 -42.07 -6.82
C GLU A 600 -12.95 -42.42 -5.33
N TRP A 601 -13.96 -43.12 -4.81
CA TRP A 601 -13.96 -43.61 -3.43
C TRP A 601 -13.56 -45.07 -3.33
N SER A 602 -12.84 -45.41 -2.27
CA SER A 602 -12.45 -46.79 -1.97
C SER A 602 -13.64 -47.74 -1.88
N ASN A 603 -13.50 -48.95 -2.42
CA ASN A 603 -14.51 -50.01 -2.39
C ASN A 603 -14.74 -50.57 -0.98
N SER A 604 -13.86 -50.29 -0.01
CA SER A 604 -13.86 -50.91 1.32
C SER A 604 -14.84 -50.28 2.31
N THR A 605 -15.34 -49.07 2.04
CA THR A 605 -16.12 -48.28 3.00
C THR A 605 -17.32 -47.57 2.35
N PRO A 606 -18.26 -48.29 1.70
CA PRO A 606 -19.43 -47.63 1.07
C PRO A 606 -20.33 -46.93 2.11
N VAL A 607 -21.04 -45.90 1.68
CA VAL A 607 -21.96 -45.10 2.51
C VAL A 607 -23.34 -45.78 2.55
N PRO A 608 -23.94 -45.99 3.73
CA PRO A 608 -25.30 -46.56 3.84
C PRO A 608 -26.38 -45.65 3.22
N ILE A 609 -27.37 -46.27 2.58
CA ILE A 609 -28.58 -45.61 2.07
C ILE A 609 -29.73 -45.92 3.02
N GLN A 610 -30.36 -44.87 3.55
CA GLN A 610 -31.54 -44.99 4.40
C GLN A 610 -32.76 -45.36 3.54
N ALA A 611 -33.59 -46.30 4.01
CA ALA A 611 -34.89 -46.60 3.43
C ALA A 611 -35.98 -45.72 4.06
N VAL A 612 -36.87 -45.18 3.23
CA VAL A 612 -37.99 -44.34 3.69
C VAL A 612 -39.27 -44.74 2.95
N THR A 613 -40.43 -44.46 3.55
CA THR A 613 -41.74 -44.78 2.98
C THR A 613 -42.59 -43.52 2.91
N GLY A 614 -43.22 -43.30 1.76
CA GLY A 614 -44.04 -42.11 1.50
C GLY A 614 -43.24 -40.85 1.15
N THR A 615 -43.95 -39.79 0.78
CA THR A 615 -43.38 -38.53 0.25
C THR A 615 -43.02 -37.50 1.33
N SER A 616 -43.35 -37.77 2.60
CA SER A 616 -43.02 -36.92 3.75
C SER A 616 -42.32 -37.76 4.80
N TYR A 617 -41.00 -37.58 4.91
CA TYR A 617 -40.16 -38.29 5.87
C TYR A 617 -39.04 -37.35 6.35
N PRO A 618 -38.73 -37.31 7.66
CA PRO A 618 -37.57 -36.58 8.14
C PRO A 618 -36.30 -37.37 7.86
N VAL A 619 -35.34 -36.75 7.16
CA VAL A 619 -33.98 -37.31 7.10
C VAL A 619 -33.24 -36.92 8.37
N VAL A 620 -32.83 -37.90 9.15
CA VAL A 620 -32.09 -37.69 10.40
C VAL A 620 -30.64 -38.17 10.31
N SER A 621 -30.26 -38.76 9.16
CA SER A 621 -28.90 -39.20 8.91
C SER A 621 -27.99 -38.00 8.64
N ILE A 622 -26.91 -37.91 9.40
CA ILE A 622 -25.84 -36.93 9.17
C ILE A 622 -25.15 -37.30 7.85
N PRO A 623 -24.96 -36.36 6.92
CA PRO A 623 -24.31 -36.65 5.65
C PRO A 623 -22.85 -37.07 5.87
N ASP A 624 -22.41 -38.09 5.15
CA ASP A 624 -21.03 -38.55 5.18
C ASP A 624 -20.09 -37.45 4.67
N VAL A 625 -18.95 -37.24 5.32
CA VAL A 625 -18.00 -36.18 4.96
C VAL A 625 -17.55 -36.26 3.50
N ARG A 626 -17.53 -37.46 2.92
CA ARG A 626 -17.13 -37.68 1.53
C ARG A 626 -18.09 -37.07 0.51
N THR A 627 -19.32 -36.82 0.93
CA THR A 627 -20.38 -36.23 0.10
C THR A 627 -20.30 -34.71 0.02
N ARG A 628 -19.38 -34.08 0.77
CA ARG A 628 -19.12 -32.64 0.66
C ARG A 628 -18.48 -32.35 -0.70
N ASP A 629 -19.11 -31.50 -1.49
CA ASP A 629 -18.59 -31.02 -2.76
C ASP A 629 -18.77 -29.49 -2.85
N GLY A 630 -17.78 -28.79 -3.38
CA GLY A 630 -17.76 -27.32 -3.47
C GLY A 630 -16.43 -26.71 -3.06
N PHE A 631 -16.44 -25.41 -2.78
CA PHE A 631 -15.23 -24.59 -2.67
C PHE A 631 -15.33 -23.61 -1.52
N ARG A 632 -14.16 -23.26 -0.99
CA ARG A 632 -14.02 -22.20 0.01
C ARG A 632 -12.75 -21.40 -0.20
N LEU A 633 -12.75 -20.19 0.34
CA LEU A 633 -11.53 -19.43 0.56
C LEU A 633 -10.55 -20.29 1.40
N ARG A 634 -9.29 -20.30 1.02
CA ARG A 634 -8.25 -21.09 1.69
C ARG A 634 -8.16 -20.73 3.17
N TRP A 635 -7.98 -21.76 3.99
CA TRP A 635 -7.74 -21.58 5.41
C TRP A 635 -6.28 -21.22 5.65
N PHE A 636 -6.01 -20.55 6.78
CA PHE A 636 -4.63 -20.33 7.21
C PHE A 636 -3.93 -21.66 7.47
N THR A 637 -4.63 -22.62 8.07
CA THR A 637 -4.14 -23.98 8.22
C THR A 637 -5.02 -24.90 7.39
N GLU A 638 -4.50 -25.28 6.24
CA GLU A 638 -5.21 -26.17 5.33
C GLU A 638 -5.29 -27.60 5.90
N THR A 639 -6.34 -28.33 5.53
CA THR A 639 -6.66 -29.65 6.12
C THR A 639 -5.57 -30.69 5.82
N PRO A 640 -5.33 -31.66 6.73
CA PRO A 640 -4.41 -32.76 6.48
C PRO A 640 -4.68 -33.50 5.16
N SER A 641 -5.95 -33.80 4.86
CA SER A 641 -6.29 -34.50 3.61
C SER A 641 -5.92 -33.70 2.36
N ASN A 642 -6.14 -32.38 2.35
CA ASN A 642 -5.70 -31.53 1.24
C ASN A 642 -4.17 -31.59 1.09
N LYS A 643 -3.42 -31.41 2.18
CA LYS A 643 -1.94 -31.42 2.15
C LYS A 643 -1.33 -32.74 1.67
N ILE A 644 -1.96 -33.87 2.00
CA ILE A 644 -1.49 -35.21 1.60
C ILE A 644 -1.98 -35.57 0.19
N GLY A 645 -3.18 -35.12 -0.18
CA GLY A 645 -3.81 -35.42 -1.46
C GLY A 645 -3.30 -34.60 -2.66
N SER A 646 -2.38 -33.65 -2.45
CA SER A 646 -1.82 -32.77 -3.48
C SER A 646 -0.80 -33.41 -4.44
N GLY A 647 -0.78 -34.74 -4.57
CA GLY A 647 0.08 -35.45 -5.51
C GLY A 647 1.57 -35.17 -5.32
N SER A 648 2.26 -34.70 -6.37
CA SER A 648 3.69 -34.40 -6.34
C SER A 648 4.08 -33.30 -5.34
N LEU A 649 3.12 -32.45 -4.94
CA LEU A 649 3.30 -31.40 -3.94
C LEU A 649 2.84 -31.82 -2.54
N ALA A 650 2.55 -33.10 -2.30
CA ALA A 650 2.19 -33.59 -0.99
C ALA A 650 3.26 -33.24 0.06
N ASN A 651 2.82 -32.78 1.23
CA ASN A 651 3.68 -32.35 2.35
C ASN A 651 4.65 -31.18 2.03
N THR A 652 4.36 -30.37 1.02
CA THR A 652 5.08 -29.10 0.74
C THR A 652 4.27 -27.88 1.24
N ASN A 653 4.85 -26.69 1.14
CA ASN A 653 4.25 -25.40 1.53
C ASN A 653 3.37 -24.74 0.43
N HIS A 654 2.92 -25.47 -0.59
CA HIS A 654 2.15 -24.87 -1.70
C HIS A 654 0.77 -24.27 -1.31
N PHE A 655 0.23 -24.64 -0.15
CA PHE A 655 -0.96 -24.02 0.43
C PHE A 655 -0.66 -22.76 1.27
N ASP A 656 0.61 -22.52 1.61
CA ASP A 656 1.00 -21.36 2.41
C ASP A 656 0.92 -20.08 1.57
N ILE A 657 -0.17 -19.35 1.74
CA ILE A 657 -0.42 -18.05 1.12
C ILE A 657 -0.72 -16.99 2.18
N ALA A 658 -0.61 -15.71 1.80
CA ALA A 658 -1.06 -14.58 2.61
C ALA A 658 -2.32 -13.95 1.99
N PRO A 659 -3.54 -14.30 2.46
CA PRO A 659 -4.79 -13.95 1.78
C PRO A 659 -5.09 -12.45 1.65
N LEU A 660 -4.41 -11.60 2.43
CA LEU A 660 -4.56 -10.14 2.37
C LEU A 660 -3.31 -9.43 1.84
N GLY A 661 -2.17 -10.14 1.81
CA GLY A 661 -0.90 -9.60 1.35
C GLY A 661 -0.78 -9.57 -0.15
N ASN A 662 -0.81 -10.74 -0.78
CA ASN A 662 -0.68 -10.89 -2.23
C ASN A 662 -2.00 -11.29 -2.91
N TRP A 663 -3.11 -11.18 -2.18
CA TRP A 663 -4.45 -11.53 -2.63
C TRP A 663 -5.48 -10.52 -2.14
N ASN A 664 -6.61 -10.43 -2.86
CA ASN A 664 -7.72 -9.54 -2.57
C ASN A 664 -9.05 -10.31 -2.49
N PRO A 665 -9.48 -10.77 -1.31
CA PRO A 665 -10.73 -11.52 -1.15
C PRO A 665 -11.99 -10.73 -1.58
N ARG A 666 -11.90 -9.39 -1.69
CA ARG A 666 -13.00 -8.53 -2.19
C ARG A 666 -13.12 -8.50 -3.72
N ALA A 667 -12.19 -9.15 -4.43
CA ALA A 667 -12.18 -9.17 -5.88
C ALA A 667 -13.43 -9.84 -6.42
N THR A 668 -13.94 -9.31 -7.53
CA THR A 668 -15.10 -9.90 -8.20
C THR A 668 -14.71 -11.16 -8.97
N TYR A 669 -13.56 -11.15 -9.66
CA TYR A 669 -13.10 -12.25 -10.50
C TYR A 669 -12.03 -13.08 -9.78
N THR A 670 -12.36 -14.35 -9.56
CA THR A 670 -11.44 -15.35 -9.03
C THR A 670 -11.30 -16.50 -10.01
N LEU A 671 -10.09 -16.70 -10.53
CA LEU A 671 -9.69 -17.80 -11.41
C LEU A 671 -8.17 -17.93 -11.37
N ARG A 672 -7.64 -19.06 -11.85
CA ARG A 672 -6.19 -19.29 -11.98
C ARG A 672 -5.57 -18.39 -13.04
N THR A 673 -4.40 -17.84 -12.76
CA THR A 673 -3.50 -17.22 -13.75
C THR A 673 -2.47 -18.23 -14.29
N PRO A 674 -1.80 -17.94 -15.42
CA PRO A 674 -0.70 -18.76 -15.94
C PRO A 674 0.48 -18.97 -14.98
N TYR A 675 0.61 -18.10 -13.97
CA TYR A 675 1.76 -18.03 -13.06
C TYR A 675 1.47 -18.61 -11.67
N GLU A 676 0.43 -19.43 -11.54
CA GLU A 676 0.01 -20.01 -10.27
C GLU A 676 0.61 -21.39 -10.02
N ASN A 677 0.73 -21.74 -8.74
CA ASN A 677 1.02 -23.10 -8.33
C ASN A 677 -0.19 -24.00 -8.61
N VAL A 678 0.04 -25.18 -9.18
CA VAL A 678 -0.97 -26.22 -9.47
C VAL A 678 -0.52 -27.52 -8.84
N THR A 679 -1.48 -28.39 -8.52
CA THR A 679 -1.20 -29.80 -8.21
C THR A 679 -1.61 -30.71 -9.38
N ASP A 680 -1.00 -31.88 -9.47
CA ASP A 680 -1.17 -32.84 -10.57
C ASP A 680 -2.27 -33.88 -10.33
N VAL A 681 -2.73 -34.04 -9.09
CA VAL A 681 -3.77 -35.01 -8.71
C VAL A 681 -5.11 -34.32 -8.49
N ALA A 682 -6.19 -35.00 -8.85
CA ALA A 682 -7.55 -34.53 -8.65
C ALA A 682 -8.00 -34.68 -7.17
N PRO A 683 -8.66 -33.67 -6.59
CA PRO A 683 -8.92 -32.35 -7.17
C PRO A 683 -7.65 -31.50 -7.27
N GLN A 684 -7.44 -30.85 -8.43
CA GLN A 684 -6.30 -29.97 -8.61
C GLN A 684 -6.46 -28.69 -7.76
N PHE A 685 -5.40 -28.30 -7.07
CA PHE A 685 -5.37 -27.16 -6.17
C PHE A 685 -4.55 -26.01 -6.77
N PHE A 686 -5.10 -24.80 -6.73
CA PHE A 686 -4.49 -23.55 -7.20
C PHE A 686 -5.22 -22.36 -6.59
N GLY A 687 -4.78 -21.11 -6.81
CA GLY A 687 -5.57 -19.93 -6.46
C GLY A 687 -5.69 -19.63 -4.96
N ALA A 688 -6.63 -18.74 -4.63
CA ALA A 688 -7.00 -18.43 -3.25
C ALA A 688 -8.19 -19.25 -2.73
N TYR A 689 -8.85 -20.02 -3.61
CA TYR A 689 -9.97 -20.89 -3.26
C TYR A 689 -9.57 -22.34 -3.49
N THR A 690 -10.09 -23.22 -2.65
CA THR A 690 -9.70 -24.63 -2.62
C THR A 690 -10.95 -25.51 -2.48
N ARG A 691 -10.95 -26.62 -3.22
CA ARG A 691 -11.89 -27.73 -3.03
C ARG A 691 -11.51 -28.50 -1.77
N ASP A 692 -12.47 -29.01 -1.04
CA ASP A 692 -12.15 -29.86 0.11
C ASP A 692 -12.00 -31.33 -0.31
N LEU A 693 -10.89 -31.97 0.02
CA LEU A 693 -10.83 -33.43 0.17
C LEU A 693 -11.49 -33.87 1.48
N PHE A 694 -11.75 -35.17 1.57
CA PHE A 694 -12.45 -35.77 2.71
C PHE A 694 -11.60 -35.67 3.97
N ASP A 695 -12.00 -34.83 4.93
CA ASP A 695 -11.28 -34.61 6.19
C ASP A 695 -12.26 -34.42 7.34
N GLY A 696 -11.93 -34.93 8.53
CA GLY A 696 -12.76 -34.74 9.72
C GLY A 696 -13.07 -33.26 10.00
N ALA A 697 -12.12 -32.36 9.70
CA ALA A 697 -12.24 -30.92 9.90
C ALA A 697 -13.34 -30.26 9.04
N VAL A 698 -13.72 -30.88 7.92
CA VAL A 698 -14.82 -30.43 7.04
C VAL A 698 -16.05 -31.33 7.15
N SER A 699 -16.11 -32.19 8.17
CA SER A 699 -17.30 -32.98 8.45
C SER A 699 -18.48 -32.11 8.85
N TRP A 700 -19.69 -32.65 8.74
CA TRP A 700 -20.93 -31.95 9.12
C TRP A 700 -20.87 -31.38 10.54
N GLY A 701 -20.37 -32.17 11.50
CA GLY A 701 -20.27 -31.77 12.91
C GLY A 701 -19.25 -30.66 13.16
N GLU A 702 -18.06 -30.77 12.58
CA GLU A 702 -16.98 -29.78 12.76
C GLU A 702 -17.26 -28.44 12.05
N MET A 703 -18.11 -28.45 11.02
CA MET A 703 -18.53 -27.25 10.28
C MET A 703 -19.76 -26.56 10.87
N MET A 704 -20.25 -27.00 12.03
CA MET A 704 -21.39 -26.36 12.70
C MET A 704 -21.05 -24.91 13.10
N PRO A 705 -21.83 -23.91 12.67
CA PRO A 705 -21.57 -22.51 12.96
C PRO A 705 -21.87 -22.15 14.42
N VAL A 706 -21.31 -21.02 14.86
CA VAL A 706 -21.55 -20.44 16.19
C VAL A 706 -22.72 -19.46 16.13
N PRO A 707 -23.79 -19.64 16.91
CA PRO A 707 -24.91 -18.69 16.95
C PRO A 707 -24.49 -17.40 17.66
N LYS A 708 -24.60 -16.27 16.96
CA LYS A 708 -24.24 -14.95 17.50
C LYS A 708 -25.05 -13.85 16.81
N ASP A 709 -25.58 -12.92 17.60
CA ASP A 709 -26.39 -11.80 17.10
C ASP A 709 -27.62 -12.23 16.27
N GLY A 710 -28.23 -13.36 16.61
CA GLY A 710 -29.41 -13.90 15.91
C GLY A 710 -29.10 -14.55 14.55
N ILE A 711 -27.83 -14.71 14.20
CA ILE A 711 -27.38 -15.36 12.97
C ILE A 711 -26.32 -16.43 13.26
N GLN A 712 -26.12 -17.32 12.31
CA GLN A 712 -25.10 -18.36 12.37
C GLN A 712 -23.78 -17.82 11.81
N GLN A 713 -22.74 -17.75 12.63
CA GLN A 713 -21.45 -17.19 12.26
C GLN A 713 -20.34 -18.24 12.17
N THR A 714 -19.34 -17.98 11.33
CA THR A 714 -18.15 -18.81 11.15
C THR A 714 -16.90 -17.94 11.04
N TRP A 715 -15.74 -18.56 10.88
CA TRP A 715 -14.48 -17.90 10.54
C TRP A 715 -14.17 -18.09 9.05
N PRO A 716 -13.75 -17.06 8.29
CA PRO A 716 -13.48 -17.21 6.86
C PRO A 716 -12.14 -17.88 6.53
N PHE A 717 -11.20 -17.95 7.48
CA PHE A 717 -9.85 -18.50 7.26
C PHE A 717 -9.57 -19.77 8.06
N GLY A 718 -10.61 -20.47 8.53
CA GLY A 718 -10.48 -21.66 9.36
C GLY A 718 -11.82 -22.23 9.78
N GLN A 719 -11.82 -23.10 10.79
CA GLN A 719 -13.02 -23.76 11.28
C GLN A 719 -13.94 -22.79 12.03
N ALA A 720 -15.24 -23.10 12.05
CA ALA A 720 -16.26 -22.23 12.64
C ALA A 720 -16.02 -21.93 14.13
N ILE A 721 -15.50 -22.91 14.89
CA ILE A 721 -15.25 -22.81 16.33
C ILE A 721 -14.13 -21.82 16.70
N GLU A 722 -13.23 -21.51 15.76
CA GLU A 722 -12.10 -20.62 16.03
C GLU A 722 -12.51 -19.15 16.21
N SER A 723 -13.67 -18.75 15.66
CA SER A 723 -14.15 -17.37 15.48
C SER A 723 -13.73 -16.37 16.59
N PRO A 724 -12.61 -15.64 16.43
CA PRO A 724 -11.97 -14.92 17.53
C PRO A 724 -12.65 -13.58 17.87
N GLY A 725 -13.63 -13.11 17.09
CA GLY A 725 -14.23 -11.79 17.24
C GLY A 725 -14.64 -11.18 15.90
N PRO A 726 -15.03 -9.89 15.85
CA PRO A 726 -15.31 -9.20 14.59
C PRO A 726 -14.03 -9.10 13.76
N LEU A 727 -14.08 -9.62 12.52
CA LEU A 727 -12.99 -9.55 11.56
C LEU A 727 -13.15 -8.36 10.61
N VAL A 728 -12.61 -7.20 11.00
CA VAL A 728 -12.74 -5.96 10.23
C VAL A 728 -11.42 -5.59 9.61
N LEU A 729 -11.39 -5.38 8.29
CA LEU A 729 -10.16 -5.14 7.54
C LEU A 729 -10.14 -3.78 6.82
N PHE A 730 -11.31 -3.29 6.41
CA PHE A 730 -11.39 -2.09 5.58
C PHE A 730 -12.20 -0.98 6.25
N ASP A 731 -11.62 0.21 6.28
CA ASP A 731 -12.30 1.43 6.71
C ASP A 731 -13.02 2.05 5.51
N VAL A 732 -14.25 2.52 5.72
CA VAL A 732 -15.02 3.26 4.71
C VAL A 732 -15.02 4.74 5.08
N PRO A 733 -14.61 5.65 4.16
CA PRO A 733 -14.51 7.07 4.43
C PRO A 733 -15.80 7.69 4.97
N ARG A 734 -15.67 8.50 6.02
CA ARG A 734 -16.76 9.27 6.64
C ARG A 734 -16.69 10.74 6.23
N LYS A 735 -17.84 11.40 6.20
CA LYS A 735 -17.93 12.82 5.80
C LYS A 735 -17.22 13.74 6.78
N GLU A 736 -17.25 13.40 8.07
CA GLU A 736 -16.77 14.21 9.17
C GLU A 736 -15.24 14.21 9.30
N THR A 737 -14.59 13.09 8.97
CA THR A 737 -13.13 12.96 9.03
C THR A 737 -12.44 13.31 7.72
N GLY A 738 -13.13 13.12 6.58
CA GLY A 738 -12.58 13.35 5.25
C GLY A 738 -11.34 12.51 4.95
N ILE A 739 -10.56 12.97 3.96
CA ILE A 739 -9.27 12.38 3.57
C ILE A 739 -8.17 13.42 3.77
N ALA A 740 -7.18 13.10 4.60
CA ALA A 740 -6.04 13.96 4.90
C ALA A 740 -4.67 13.33 4.58
N SER A 741 -4.63 12.03 4.29
CA SER A 741 -3.42 11.31 3.87
C SER A 741 -3.68 10.42 2.67
N LEU A 742 -2.70 10.35 1.75
CA LEU A 742 -2.77 9.47 0.59
C LEU A 742 -2.83 7.98 1.00
N ALA A 743 -2.22 7.61 2.13
CA ALA A 743 -2.25 6.24 2.60
C ALA A 743 -3.65 5.77 3.05
N GLN A 744 -4.63 6.67 3.29
CA GLN A 744 -6.02 6.25 3.53
C GLN A 744 -6.65 5.54 2.33
N PHE A 745 -6.11 5.73 1.11
CA PHE A 745 -6.55 4.99 -0.06
C PHE A 745 -6.14 3.52 -0.04
N GLN A 746 -5.39 3.05 0.98
CA GLN A 746 -5.14 1.62 1.19
C GLN A 746 -6.43 0.79 1.28
N HIS A 747 -7.55 1.40 1.70
CA HIS A 747 -8.84 0.73 1.81
C HIS A 747 -9.63 0.67 0.49
N ALA A 748 -9.26 1.50 -0.51
CA ALA A 748 -9.92 1.50 -1.81
C ALA A 748 -9.66 0.16 -2.53
N LYS A 749 -10.68 -0.41 -3.17
CA LYS A 749 -10.51 -1.60 -4.01
C LYS A 749 -9.95 -1.15 -5.37
N LEU A 750 -8.68 -1.44 -5.63
CA LEU A 750 -7.98 -0.99 -6.87
C LEU A 750 -7.85 -2.09 -7.93
N SER A 751 -8.38 -3.29 -7.67
CA SER A 751 -8.52 -4.31 -8.71
C SER A 751 -9.75 -5.18 -8.52
N GLU A 752 -10.32 -5.64 -9.63
CA GLU A 752 -11.37 -6.66 -9.67
C GLU A 752 -10.82 -8.09 -9.71
N PHE A 753 -9.50 -8.27 -9.71
CA PHE A 753 -8.84 -9.58 -9.76
C PHE A 753 -8.34 -10.03 -8.39
N ILE A 754 -8.56 -11.31 -8.08
CA ILE A 754 -8.20 -11.94 -6.80
C ILE A 754 -6.69 -11.90 -6.52
N TRP A 755 -5.85 -11.98 -7.54
CA TRP A 755 -4.39 -12.10 -7.43
C TRP A 755 -3.64 -10.81 -7.17
N HIS A 756 -4.33 -9.66 -7.20
CA HIS A 756 -3.74 -8.41 -6.76
C HIS A 756 -3.91 -8.22 -5.24
N PRO A 757 -3.04 -7.44 -4.58
CA PRO A 757 -3.05 -7.26 -3.14
C PRO A 757 -4.32 -6.53 -2.64
N SER A 758 -4.77 -6.86 -1.42
CA SER A 758 -5.88 -6.16 -0.77
C SER A 758 -5.58 -4.69 -0.47
N TYR A 759 -4.31 -4.39 -0.18
CA TYR A 759 -3.80 -3.08 0.23
C TYR A 759 -2.64 -2.63 -0.67
N ALA A 760 -2.95 -2.01 -1.80
CA ALA A 760 -1.92 -1.58 -2.77
C ALA A 760 -1.25 -0.23 -2.41
N VAL A 761 -2.05 0.75 -1.97
CA VAL A 761 -1.53 2.12 -1.72
C VAL A 761 -0.69 2.14 -0.44
N GLY A 762 0.54 2.66 -0.55
CA GLY A 762 1.46 2.83 0.57
C GLY A 762 2.20 1.56 0.99
N ASN A 763 1.83 0.38 0.49
CA ASN A 763 2.57 -0.87 0.72
C ASN A 763 3.51 -1.19 -0.44
N SER A 764 4.41 -2.15 -0.24
CA SER A 764 5.52 -2.41 -1.15
C SER A 764 5.83 -3.90 -1.33
N LEU A 765 4.86 -4.79 -1.04
CA LEU A 765 5.05 -6.21 -1.25
C LEU A 765 5.17 -6.50 -2.76
N PRO A 766 6.20 -7.24 -3.20
CA PRO A 766 6.28 -7.70 -4.59
C PRO A 766 5.16 -8.69 -4.89
N ASP A 767 4.74 -8.78 -6.16
CA ASP A 767 3.86 -9.86 -6.60
C ASP A 767 4.67 -11.17 -6.73
N PRO A 768 4.26 -12.28 -6.08
CA PRO A 768 4.97 -13.56 -6.16
C PRO A 768 4.98 -14.18 -7.57
N ARG A 769 4.14 -13.69 -8.48
CA ARG A 769 4.11 -14.08 -9.91
C ARG A 769 5.20 -13.43 -10.74
N LEU A 770 6.00 -12.53 -10.15
CA LEU A 770 7.21 -12.04 -10.78
C LEU A 770 8.31 -13.11 -10.88
N GLU A 771 8.12 -14.29 -10.28
CA GLU A 771 9.11 -15.36 -10.23
C GLU A 771 10.42 -14.82 -9.62
N ASP A 772 11.57 -15.03 -10.25
CA ASP A 772 12.87 -14.51 -9.81
C ASP A 772 13.19 -13.09 -10.33
N ARG A 773 12.20 -12.40 -10.92
CA ARG A 773 12.36 -11.11 -11.62
C ARG A 773 11.92 -9.92 -10.78
N THR A 774 12.43 -9.82 -9.56
CA THR A 774 12.20 -8.62 -8.71
C THR A 774 12.80 -7.34 -9.30
N ASP A 775 13.59 -7.43 -10.37
CA ASP A 775 14.06 -6.30 -11.18
C ASP A 775 13.02 -5.77 -12.18
N ARG A 776 11.76 -6.20 -12.09
CA ARG A 776 10.64 -5.83 -12.96
C ARG A 776 9.37 -5.51 -12.17
N SER A 777 8.39 -4.84 -12.81
CA SER A 777 7.04 -4.63 -12.27
C SER A 777 5.98 -5.57 -12.85
N ALA A 778 6.30 -6.37 -13.88
CA ALA A 778 5.42 -7.40 -14.42
C ALA A 778 6.22 -8.65 -14.84
N PRO A 779 5.59 -9.83 -14.94
CA PRO A 779 6.23 -11.04 -15.44
C PRO A 779 6.79 -10.84 -16.86
N VAL A 780 7.92 -11.49 -17.14
CA VAL A 780 8.58 -11.38 -18.46
C VAL A 780 8.19 -12.57 -19.33
N ALA A 781 7.59 -12.29 -20.48
CA ALA A 781 7.24 -13.30 -21.48
C ALA A 781 8.49 -13.84 -22.19
N ARG A 782 8.54 -15.16 -22.40
CA ARG A 782 9.71 -15.92 -22.89
C ARG A 782 9.89 -15.82 -24.40
N ASP A 783 8.80 -15.77 -25.16
CA ASP A 783 8.82 -15.72 -26.63
C ASP A 783 7.76 -14.77 -27.22
N GLY A 784 7.71 -14.67 -28.55
CA GLY A 784 6.77 -13.79 -29.25
C GLY A 784 5.29 -14.16 -29.07
N SER A 785 4.97 -15.44 -28.88
CA SER A 785 3.61 -15.91 -28.65
C SER A 785 3.14 -15.53 -27.25
N GLU A 786 3.98 -15.75 -26.23
CA GLU A 786 3.70 -15.32 -24.86
C GLU A 786 3.58 -13.79 -24.76
N LYS A 787 4.42 -13.03 -25.48
CA LYS A 787 4.37 -11.56 -25.52
C LYS A 787 3.08 -11.00 -26.11
N ALA A 788 2.46 -11.72 -27.04
CA ALA A 788 1.20 -11.30 -27.65
C ALA A 788 0.02 -11.33 -26.66
N MET A 789 0.06 -12.26 -25.68
CA MET A 789 -1.05 -12.55 -24.77
C MET A 789 -0.65 -12.50 -23.29
N ASN A 790 0.48 -11.88 -22.96
CA ASN A 790 1.03 -11.77 -21.60
C ASN A 790 1.06 -13.11 -20.83
N GLY A 791 1.47 -14.19 -21.50
CA GLY A 791 1.54 -15.55 -20.95
C GLY A 791 0.24 -16.37 -20.98
N TRP A 792 -0.90 -15.79 -21.38
CA TRP A 792 -2.19 -16.49 -21.48
C TRP A 792 -2.33 -17.28 -22.79
N THR A 793 -1.45 -18.24 -23.01
CA THR A 793 -1.38 -19.08 -24.22
C THR A 793 -1.49 -20.57 -23.85
N LYS A 794 -1.70 -21.44 -24.85
CA LYS A 794 -1.67 -22.90 -24.62
C LYS A 794 -0.40 -23.43 -23.96
N ALA A 795 0.72 -22.69 -24.07
CA ALA A 795 2.01 -23.10 -23.51
C ALA A 795 2.07 -22.95 -21.97
N MET A 796 1.09 -22.27 -21.36
CA MET A 796 1.00 -22.14 -19.90
C MET A 796 -0.33 -22.63 -19.32
N LEU A 797 -1.34 -22.81 -20.18
CA LEU A 797 -2.72 -23.13 -19.77
C LEU A 797 -3.32 -24.32 -20.54
N GLY A 798 -2.60 -25.01 -21.43
CA GLY A 798 -3.17 -26.02 -22.35
C GLY A 798 -2.90 -27.49 -22.00
N TYR A 799 -3.26 -28.38 -22.92
CA TYR A 799 -3.06 -29.85 -22.85
C TYR A 799 -2.26 -30.38 -24.07
N ALA A 800 -1.16 -31.12 -23.89
CA ALA A 800 -0.19 -31.45 -24.97
C ALA A 800 -0.64 -32.50 -25.96
N SER A 801 -1.34 -33.55 -25.51
CA SER A 801 -1.81 -34.59 -26.43
C SER A 801 -2.99 -34.15 -27.31
N GLY A 802 -3.51 -32.94 -27.09
CA GLY A 802 -4.49 -32.26 -27.94
C GLY A 802 -5.86 -32.95 -27.97
N ARG A 803 -6.89 -32.28 -27.46
CA ARG A 803 -8.26 -32.76 -27.67
C ARG A 803 -8.67 -32.40 -29.12
N THR A 804 -8.79 -33.40 -29.98
CA THR A 804 -9.18 -33.26 -31.40
C THR A 804 -10.66 -32.93 -31.63
N GLY A 805 -11.45 -32.75 -30.56
CA GLY A 805 -12.91 -32.56 -30.62
C GLY A 805 -13.43 -31.14 -30.38
N GLY A 806 -12.63 -30.22 -29.84
CA GLY A 806 -13.04 -28.83 -29.58
C GLY A 806 -12.77 -27.92 -30.77
N SER A 807 -13.58 -26.87 -30.97
CA SER A 807 -13.43 -25.93 -32.09
C SER A 807 -12.12 -25.13 -32.05
N GLN A 808 -11.47 -25.00 -30.89
CA GLN A 808 -10.19 -24.29 -30.71
C GLN A 808 -8.96 -25.22 -30.57
N GLY A 809 -9.14 -26.54 -30.69
CA GLY A 809 -8.06 -27.53 -30.56
C GLY A 809 -7.23 -27.35 -29.27
N ASN A 810 -5.91 -27.27 -29.38
CA ASN A 810 -5.00 -27.20 -28.22
C ASN A 810 -5.02 -25.83 -27.49
N GLU A 811 -5.71 -24.81 -28.00
CA GLU A 811 -5.86 -23.49 -27.37
C GLU A 811 -7.12 -23.37 -26.49
N GLN A 812 -7.95 -24.42 -26.42
CA GLN A 812 -9.28 -24.37 -25.81
C GLN A 812 -9.28 -23.79 -24.37
N TRP A 813 -8.43 -24.30 -23.48
CA TRP A 813 -8.37 -23.82 -22.09
C TRP A 813 -7.87 -22.37 -22.00
N ALA A 814 -6.83 -22.02 -22.75
CA ALA A 814 -6.30 -20.65 -22.80
C ALA A 814 -7.31 -19.67 -23.41
N PHE A 815 -8.10 -20.11 -24.39
CA PHE A 815 -9.22 -19.37 -24.94
C PHE A 815 -10.25 -19.10 -23.85
N TYR A 816 -10.76 -20.12 -23.15
CA TYR A 816 -11.74 -19.94 -22.07
C TYR A 816 -11.25 -19.10 -20.91
N ALA A 817 -9.99 -19.25 -20.51
CA ALA A 817 -9.34 -18.43 -19.50
C ALA A 817 -9.36 -16.94 -19.88
N ARG A 818 -8.96 -16.62 -21.12
CA ARG A 818 -8.99 -15.24 -21.64
C ARG A 818 -10.42 -14.71 -21.75
N TRP A 819 -11.35 -15.50 -22.26
CA TRP A 819 -12.75 -15.10 -22.42
C TRP A 819 -13.46 -14.84 -21.09
N SER A 820 -13.12 -15.57 -20.03
CA SER A 820 -13.63 -15.33 -18.67
C SER A 820 -13.33 -13.93 -18.13
N ILE A 821 -12.32 -13.25 -18.72
CA ILE A 821 -11.91 -11.89 -18.38
C ILE A 821 -11.93 -10.97 -19.62
N GLY A 822 -12.81 -11.22 -20.59
CA GLY A 822 -13.03 -10.30 -21.72
C GLY A 822 -11.83 -10.16 -22.68
N ASN A 823 -10.99 -11.19 -22.78
CA ASN A 823 -9.77 -11.23 -23.60
C ASN A 823 -8.76 -10.10 -23.31
N LEU A 824 -8.78 -9.55 -22.09
CA LEU A 824 -7.88 -8.49 -21.64
C LEU A 824 -6.38 -8.77 -21.84
N PRO A 825 -5.85 -10.01 -21.70
CA PRO A 825 -4.42 -10.27 -21.89
C PRO A 825 -3.86 -9.85 -23.25
N ALA A 826 -4.70 -9.63 -24.28
CA ALA A 826 -4.29 -9.08 -25.56
C ALA A 826 -3.82 -7.61 -25.48
N THR A 827 -4.41 -6.81 -24.59
CA THR A 827 -4.14 -5.37 -24.44
C THR A 827 -3.52 -4.99 -23.10
N ASP A 828 -3.70 -5.83 -22.08
CA ASP A 828 -3.39 -5.53 -20.69
C ASP A 828 -2.51 -6.60 -20.04
N ALA A 829 -1.48 -6.17 -19.30
CA ALA A 829 -0.73 -6.99 -18.36
C ALA A 829 -1.56 -7.16 -17.09
N VAL A 830 -2.50 -8.11 -17.08
CA VAL A 830 -3.42 -8.33 -15.95
C VAL A 830 -2.75 -8.92 -14.69
N VAL A 831 -1.50 -9.36 -14.81
CA VAL A 831 -0.62 -9.75 -13.69
C VAL A 831 0.54 -8.77 -13.64
N HIS A 832 0.63 -7.96 -12.59
CA HIS A 832 1.70 -6.99 -12.36
C HIS A 832 1.75 -6.58 -10.89
N ASP A 833 2.84 -5.95 -10.49
CA ASP A 833 3.03 -5.33 -9.18
C ASP A 833 2.18 -4.06 -9.05
N LEU A 834 0.92 -4.24 -8.67
CA LEU A 834 -0.05 -3.17 -8.51
C LEU A 834 0.40 -2.11 -7.48
N SER A 835 1.03 -2.53 -6.39
CA SER A 835 1.51 -1.63 -5.34
C SER A 835 2.58 -0.68 -5.88
N TYR A 836 3.55 -1.22 -6.64
CA TYR A 836 4.62 -0.42 -7.23
C TYR A 836 4.07 0.66 -8.17
N GLU A 837 3.21 0.26 -9.11
CA GLU A 837 2.65 1.15 -10.14
C GLU A 837 1.81 2.27 -9.53
N VAL A 838 0.91 1.94 -8.60
CA VAL A 838 0.03 2.94 -7.96
C VAL A 838 0.83 3.92 -7.11
N ASN A 839 1.80 3.44 -6.34
CA ASN A 839 2.62 4.33 -5.51
C ASN A 839 3.45 5.30 -6.34
N ARG A 840 3.98 4.85 -7.49
CA ARG A 840 4.72 5.71 -8.43
C ARG A 840 3.85 6.87 -8.91
N ASN A 841 2.59 6.58 -9.27
CA ASN A 841 1.68 7.57 -9.83
C ASN A 841 1.05 8.49 -8.76
N LEU A 842 1.04 8.11 -7.48
CA LEU A 842 0.43 8.90 -6.41
C LEU A 842 1.43 9.74 -5.61
N TRP A 843 2.49 9.13 -5.07
CA TRP A 843 3.29 9.76 -4.01
C TRP A 843 4.18 10.91 -4.48
N ASP A 844 4.53 10.97 -5.76
CA ASP A 844 5.38 12.03 -6.31
C ASP A 844 4.58 13.23 -6.82
N ASP A 845 3.47 12.96 -7.52
CA ASP A 845 2.71 13.99 -8.24
C ASP A 845 1.75 14.79 -7.36
N PHE A 846 1.26 14.17 -6.28
CA PHE A 846 0.10 14.67 -5.55
C PHE A 846 0.36 14.91 -4.07
N PHE A 847 -0.44 15.83 -3.51
CA PHE A 847 -0.60 16.04 -2.08
C PHE A 847 -2.06 16.38 -1.77
N LEU A 848 -2.39 16.49 -0.48
CA LEU A 848 -3.71 16.91 0.00
C LEU A 848 -3.55 18.19 0.82
N SER A 849 -4.12 19.30 0.35
CA SER A 849 -4.26 20.52 1.16
C SER A 849 -5.21 20.36 2.34
N THR A 850 -6.15 19.40 2.26
CA THR A 850 -7.14 19.05 3.28
C THR A 850 -8.17 20.16 3.55
N GLY A 851 -9.20 19.84 4.34
CA GLY A 851 -10.21 20.79 4.78
C GLY A 851 -11.27 21.15 3.73
N SER A 852 -12.48 21.42 4.22
CA SER A 852 -13.59 21.98 3.47
C SER A 852 -13.34 23.43 3.06
N GLN A 853 -14.17 23.95 2.14
CA GLN A 853 -14.10 25.35 1.73
C GLN A 853 -14.24 26.32 2.92
N ALA A 854 -15.09 26.01 3.90
CA ALA A 854 -15.29 26.82 5.10
C ALA A 854 -14.07 26.82 6.04
N GLU A 855 -13.44 25.66 6.21
CA GLU A 855 -12.19 25.54 6.98
C GLU A 855 -11.06 26.30 6.30
N LYS A 856 -10.92 26.20 4.97
CA LYS A 856 -9.94 26.98 4.20
C LYS A 856 -10.17 28.49 4.33
N GLN A 857 -11.42 28.96 4.36
CA GLN A 857 -11.72 30.37 4.62
C GLN A 857 -11.31 30.80 6.03
N SER A 858 -11.60 29.97 7.03
CA SER A 858 -11.23 30.23 8.43
C SER A 858 -9.71 30.22 8.63
N PHE A 859 -9.00 29.33 7.94
CA PHE A 859 -7.55 29.27 7.88
C PHE A 859 -6.94 30.57 7.33
N ILE A 860 -7.49 31.11 6.23
CA ILE A 860 -7.04 32.38 5.65
C ILE A 860 -7.34 33.57 6.59
N ALA A 861 -8.54 33.61 7.18
CA ALA A 861 -9.00 34.76 7.95
C ALA A 861 -8.42 34.84 9.36
N SER A 862 -8.23 33.70 10.03
CA SER A 862 -7.89 33.63 11.46
C SER A 862 -6.70 32.73 11.79
N GLY A 863 -6.15 32.00 10.82
CA GLY A 863 -5.09 31.02 11.05
C GLY A 863 -5.57 29.73 11.73
N ALA A 864 -6.88 29.45 11.71
CA ALA A 864 -7.45 28.21 12.23
C ALA A 864 -6.82 26.97 11.57
N ALA A 865 -6.51 25.93 12.34
CA ALA A 865 -5.86 24.73 11.82
C ALA A 865 -6.75 24.01 10.78
N LEU A 866 -6.14 23.58 9.67
CA LEU A 866 -6.73 22.61 8.76
C LEU A 866 -6.65 21.19 9.38
N PRO A 867 -7.37 20.18 8.84
CA PRO A 867 -7.21 18.79 9.30
C PRO A 867 -5.75 18.35 9.36
N ASN A 868 -4.95 18.71 8.35
CA ASN A 868 -3.50 18.76 8.51
C ASN A 868 -3.06 20.11 9.11
N GLY A 869 -2.90 20.18 10.43
CA GLY A 869 -2.54 21.40 11.15
C GLY A 869 -1.10 21.87 10.93
N ARG A 870 -0.28 21.08 10.22
CA ARG A 870 1.05 21.50 9.76
C ARG A 870 1.01 22.39 8.52
N MET A 871 -0.13 22.50 7.85
CA MET A 871 -0.26 23.38 6.69
C MET A 871 -0.11 24.85 7.12
N ARG A 872 0.78 25.57 6.45
CA ARG A 872 1.04 27.00 6.66
C ARG A 872 0.87 27.76 5.37
N LEU A 873 0.27 28.94 5.48
CA LEU A 873 0.14 29.87 4.36
C LEU A 873 1.49 30.52 4.09
N VAL A 874 1.95 30.46 2.85
CA VAL A 874 3.15 31.16 2.41
C VAL A 874 2.77 32.59 1.99
N ASN A 875 3.50 33.57 2.52
CA ASN A 875 3.29 34.97 2.19
C ASN A 875 3.81 35.27 0.77
N ARG A 876 2.91 35.14 -0.21
CA ARG A 876 3.10 35.47 -1.62
C ARG A 876 2.19 36.64 -1.99
N ALA A 877 2.66 37.55 -2.83
CA ALA A 877 1.86 38.69 -3.28
C ALA A 877 0.52 38.25 -3.92
N GLY A 878 -0.56 38.98 -3.62
CA GLY A 878 -1.90 38.73 -4.16
C GLY A 878 -3.01 39.29 -3.28
N SER A 879 -4.18 39.56 -3.86
CA SER A 879 -5.37 39.93 -3.08
C SER A 879 -5.88 38.75 -2.25
N ALA A 880 -6.68 39.01 -1.20
CA ALA A 880 -7.31 37.94 -0.42
C ALA A 880 -8.16 36.99 -1.29
N ASP A 881 -8.80 37.53 -2.33
CA ASP A 881 -9.58 36.74 -3.28
C ASP A 881 -8.69 35.85 -4.16
N GLN A 882 -7.53 36.34 -4.58
CA GLN A 882 -6.55 35.54 -5.32
C GLN A 882 -5.99 34.41 -4.45
N VAL A 883 -5.69 34.67 -3.17
CA VAL A 883 -5.24 33.64 -2.22
C VAL A 883 -6.30 32.55 -2.08
N ARG A 884 -7.58 32.93 -1.95
CA ARG A 884 -8.70 31.99 -1.83
C ARG A 884 -8.87 31.14 -3.09
N ALA A 885 -8.75 31.76 -4.27
CA ALA A 885 -8.82 31.06 -5.55
C ALA A 885 -7.66 30.06 -5.70
N ASP A 886 -6.42 30.51 -5.45
CA ASP A 886 -5.22 29.67 -5.56
C ASP A 886 -5.28 28.46 -4.61
N LEU A 887 -5.75 28.62 -3.37
CA LEU A 887 -5.86 27.54 -2.38
C LEU A 887 -6.94 26.49 -2.68
N SER A 888 -7.87 26.80 -3.58
CA SER A 888 -8.92 25.88 -4.03
C SER A 888 -8.62 25.31 -5.42
N ASP A 889 -7.50 25.71 -6.03
CA ASP A 889 -7.08 25.34 -7.37
C ASP A 889 -6.06 24.19 -7.33
N PHE A 890 -6.30 23.19 -8.18
CA PHE A 890 -5.51 21.96 -8.26
C PHE A 890 -4.04 22.20 -8.61
N HIS A 891 -3.73 23.20 -9.43
CA HIS A 891 -2.37 23.52 -9.86
C HIS A 891 -1.69 24.53 -8.92
N ARG A 892 -2.46 25.45 -8.34
CA ARG A 892 -1.93 26.63 -7.63
C ARG A 892 -1.88 26.47 -6.12
N ALA A 893 -2.60 25.51 -5.51
CA ALA A 893 -2.66 25.37 -4.05
C ALA A 893 -1.27 25.21 -3.41
N ALA A 894 -0.39 24.37 -3.99
CA ALA A 894 0.98 24.19 -3.51
C ALA A 894 1.82 25.47 -3.56
N SER A 895 1.46 26.46 -4.41
CA SER A 895 2.17 27.74 -4.47
C SER A 895 1.84 28.69 -3.32
N ARG A 896 0.80 28.37 -2.54
CA ARG A 896 0.35 29.11 -1.36
C ARG A 896 0.59 28.36 -0.05
N LEU A 897 0.92 27.07 -0.12
CA LEU A 897 1.04 26.21 1.05
C LEU A 897 2.48 25.74 1.26
N ALA A 898 2.83 25.59 2.52
CA ALA A 898 4.03 24.91 2.97
C ALA A 898 3.70 24.03 4.17
N ILE A 899 4.57 23.05 4.43
CA ILE A 899 4.42 22.06 5.49
C ILE A 899 5.38 22.40 6.62
N ASP A 900 4.82 22.73 7.78
CA ASP A 900 5.55 23.05 9.01
C ASP A 900 6.22 21.79 9.59
N GLY A 901 7.55 21.82 9.67
CA GLY A 901 8.32 20.65 10.08
C GLY A 901 8.28 19.50 9.07
N ALA A 902 8.28 19.82 7.77
CA ALA A 902 8.50 18.81 6.73
C ALA A 902 9.81 18.06 6.98
N PHE A 903 9.77 16.74 6.78
CA PHE A 903 10.84 15.84 7.16
C PHE A 903 11.43 15.13 5.93
N ASN A 904 12.74 15.28 5.74
CA ASN A 904 13.47 14.67 4.65
C ASN A 904 13.72 13.18 4.95
N VAL A 905 13.15 12.29 4.13
CA VAL A 905 13.27 10.83 4.28
C VAL A 905 14.71 10.33 4.14
N ASN A 906 15.61 11.15 3.58
CA ASN A 906 17.04 10.87 3.52
C ASN A 906 17.79 11.14 4.84
N SER A 907 17.08 11.46 5.93
CA SER A 907 17.68 11.65 7.26
C SER A 907 18.29 10.34 7.80
N THR A 908 19.52 10.46 8.29
CA THR A 908 20.28 9.39 8.97
C THR A 908 20.30 9.56 10.49
N SER A 909 19.53 10.50 11.04
CA SER A 909 19.44 10.70 12.50
C SER A 909 18.35 9.80 13.10
N VAL A 910 18.78 8.84 13.93
CA VAL A 910 17.87 7.96 14.69
C VAL A 910 16.99 8.78 15.64
N ALA A 911 17.56 9.80 16.29
CA ALA A 911 16.83 10.66 17.21
C ALA A 911 15.73 11.47 16.48
N ALA A 912 16.02 11.97 15.28
CA ALA A 912 15.04 12.68 14.48
C ALA A 912 13.88 11.74 14.06
N TRP A 913 14.19 10.55 13.54
CA TRP A 913 13.18 9.54 13.20
C TRP A 913 12.33 9.12 14.41
N LYS A 914 12.96 8.90 15.58
CA LYS A 914 12.24 8.55 16.81
C LYS A 914 11.24 9.62 17.22
N ALA A 915 11.62 10.89 17.15
CA ALA A 915 10.72 12.01 17.46
C ALA A 915 9.58 12.16 16.44
N VAL A 916 9.84 11.91 15.15
CA VAL A 916 8.82 11.96 14.08
C VAL A 916 7.82 10.80 14.21
N LEU A 917 8.30 9.58 14.47
CA LEU A 917 7.45 8.40 14.68
C LEU A 917 6.53 8.57 15.89
N GLY A 918 6.97 9.29 16.91
CA GLY A 918 6.15 9.62 18.08
C GLY A 918 5.02 10.62 17.82
N GLY A 919 4.79 11.10 16.60
CA GLY A 919 3.83 12.17 16.32
C GLY A 919 2.38 11.89 16.70
N THR A 920 1.99 10.62 16.91
CA THR A 920 0.67 10.20 17.40
C THR A 920 0.64 9.88 18.90
N ARG A 921 1.73 10.10 19.62
CA ARG A 921 1.83 9.81 21.05
C ARG A 921 0.78 10.58 21.87
N GLY A 922 0.11 9.85 22.75
CA GLY A 922 -0.89 10.40 23.67
C GLY A 922 -2.22 10.74 23.00
N THR A 923 -2.50 10.16 21.84
CA THR A 923 -3.76 10.30 21.09
C THR A 923 -4.63 9.03 21.17
N SER A 924 -4.19 8.05 21.96
CA SER A 924 -4.87 6.81 22.33
C SER A 924 -5.40 6.87 23.77
N THR A 925 -5.96 5.78 24.28
CA THR A 925 -6.45 5.73 25.68
C THR A 925 -5.31 5.88 26.71
N SER A 926 -4.10 5.45 26.38
CA SER A 926 -2.88 5.70 27.16
C SER A 926 -2.12 6.94 26.66
N ALA A 927 -1.67 7.76 27.61
CA ALA A 927 -0.87 8.96 27.35
C ALA A 927 0.57 8.64 26.91
N GLU A 928 1.07 7.45 27.23
CA GLU A 928 2.45 7.03 27.02
C GLU A 928 2.64 6.06 25.85
N SER A 929 1.71 6.05 24.90
CA SER A 929 1.76 5.13 23.77
C SER A 929 1.63 5.82 22.42
N THR A 930 2.28 5.24 21.41
CA THR A 930 2.23 5.69 20.02
C THR A 930 1.31 4.78 19.22
N ILE A 931 0.30 5.34 18.55
CA ILE A 931 -0.72 4.59 17.82
C ILE A 931 -0.51 4.69 16.29
N PHE A 932 -0.64 3.56 15.60
CA PHE A 932 -0.64 3.47 14.14
C PHE A 932 -1.91 2.73 13.69
N PRO A 933 -3.06 3.42 13.63
CA PRO A 933 -4.35 2.76 13.45
C PRO A 933 -4.65 2.58 11.96
N ARG A 934 -4.79 1.33 11.52
CA ARG A 934 -5.35 1.03 10.19
C ARG A 934 -6.83 1.37 10.08
N LEU A 935 -7.59 1.15 11.15
CA LEU A 935 -9.01 1.45 11.24
C LEU A 935 -9.21 2.68 12.13
N LEU A 936 -9.93 3.70 11.65
CA LEU A 936 -10.27 4.85 12.48
C LEU A 936 -11.31 4.50 13.55
N ASN A 937 -12.18 3.51 13.28
CA ASN A 937 -13.15 3.03 14.26
C ASN A 937 -13.05 1.52 14.40
N ALA A 938 -12.00 1.09 15.09
CA ALA A 938 -11.75 -0.32 15.40
C ALA A 938 -12.86 -0.85 16.35
N PRO A 939 -13.58 -1.93 15.99
CA PRO A 939 -14.61 -2.51 16.85
C PRO A 939 -14.05 -3.31 18.05
N ALA A 940 -12.75 -3.61 18.05
CA ALA A 940 -12.04 -4.18 19.19
C ALA A 940 -11.08 -3.15 19.81
N GLY A 941 -10.56 -3.46 20.99
CA GLY A 941 -9.67 -2.57 21.74
C GLY A 941 -8.28 -2.44 21.12
N GLU A 942 -7.32 -1.99 21.93
CA GLU A 942 -5.93 -1.80 21.51
C GLU A 942 -5.14 -3.11 21.52
N TRP A 943 -4.34 -3.34 20.47
CA TRP A 943 -3.34 -4.39 20.42
C TRP A 943 -1.96 -3.79 20.70
N LYS A 944 -1.26 -4.34 21.70
CA LYS A 944 0.07 -3.93 22.14
C LYS A 944 0.93 -5.16 22.40
N THR A 945 2.23 -4.97 22.57
CA THR A 945 3.15 -6.05 22.97
C THR A 945 2.62 -6.78 24.21
N GLY A 946 2.55 -8.12 24.12
CA GLY A 946 1.95 -9.00 25.14
C GLY A 946 0.48 -9.37 24.89
N THR A 947 -0.24 -8.66 24.01
CA THR A 947 -1.57 -9.07 23.54
C THR A 947 -1.46 -10.27 22.60
N ALA A 948 -2.37 -11.23 22.72
CA ALA A 948 -2.37 -12.44 21.88
C ALA A 948 -2.61 -12.09 20.39
N ALA A 949 -1.81 -12.68 19.50
CA ALA A 949 -1.91 -12.44 18.06
C ALA A 949 -3.14 -13.10 17.41
N ASN A 950 -3.81 -14.03 18.10
CA ASN A 950 -5.02 -14.72 17.65
C ASN A 950 -6.30 -14.24 18.37
N GLY A 951 -6.23 -13.18 19.19
CA GLY A 951 -7.37 -12.61 19.90
C GLY A 951 -8.21 -11.64 19.03
N LYS A 952 -9.35 -11.18 19.57
CA LYS A 952 -10.22 -10.19 18.88
C LYS A 952 -9.51 -8.87 18.56
N GLU A 953 -8.61 -8.41 19.43
CA GLU A 953 -7.84 -7.18 19.25
C GLU A 953 -6.90 -7.27 18.04
N ALA A 954 -6.44 -8.49 17.70
CA ALA A 954 -5.58 -8.69 16.54
C ALA A 954 -6.33 -8.45 15.21
N TRP A 955 -7.62 -8.80 15.17
CA TRP A 955 -8.46 -8.84 13.97
C TRP A 955 -9.50 -7.73 13.85
N GLY A 956 -9.64 -6.90 14.89
CA GLY A 956 -10.55 -5.76 14.88
C GLY A 956 -10.07 -4.59 15.72
N GLY A 957 -8.82 -4.59 16.22
CA GLY A 957 -8.26 -3.57 17.11
C GLY A 957 -7.29 -2.59 16.44
N SER A 958 -6.76 -1.65 17.23
CA SER A 958 -5.77 -0.67 16.78
C SER A 958 -4.35 -1.04 17.25
N ARG A 959 -3.34 -0.90 16.38
CA ARG A 959 -1.94 -1.19 16.73
C ARG A 959 -1.31 -0.06 17.54
N ILE A 960 -0.74 -0.43 18.69
CA ILE A 960 0.01 0.44 19.59
C ILE A 960 1.47 -0.03 19.68
N LEU A 961 2.41 0.92 19.70
CA LEU A 961 3.83 0.70 19.98
C LEU A 961 4.25 1.40 21.28
N ASP A 962 5.10 0.72 22.05
CA ASP A 962 5.82 1.34 23.17
C ASP A 962 7.07 2.12 22.71
N ASP A 963 7.67 2.88 23.62
CA ASP A 963 8.79 3.78 23.32
C ASP A 963 10.07 3.03 22.88
N GLY A 964 10.22 1.76 23.29
CA GLY A 964 11.31 0.88 22.90
C GLY A 964 11.10 0.33 21.49
N GLU A 965 9.88 -0.08 21.15
CA GLU A 965 9.48 -0.46 19.79
C GLU A 965 9.67 0.69 18.80
N VAL A 966 9.29 1.92 19.17
CA VAL A 966 9.52 3.11 18.34
C VAL A 966 11.02 3.37 18.15
N GLY A 967 11.84 3.15 19.17
CA GLY A 967 13.30 3.25 19.09
C GLY A 967 13.91 2.26 18.08
N ARG A 968 13.59 0.97 18.22
CA ARG A 968 14.05 -0.07 17.28
C ARG A 968 13.61 0.18 15.84
N LEU A 969 12.40 0.70 15.66
CA LEU A 969 11.90 1.08 14.34
C LEU A 969 12.71 2.24 13.75
N ALA A 970 13.01 3.28 14.53
CA ALA A 970 13.82 4.41 14.08
C ALA A 970 15.23 3.98 13.64
N GLU A 971 15.87 3.10 14.42
CA GLU A 971 17.18 2.52 14.09
C GLU A 971 17.12 1.74 12.77
N ALA A 972 16.14 0.85 12.62
CA ALA A 972 15.96 0.05 11.43
C ALA A 972 15.66 0.90 10.17
N ILE A 973 14.90 1.99 10.31
CA ILE A 973 14.65 2.92 9.20
C ILE A 973 15.96 3.57 8.76
N VAL A 974 16.78 4.06 9.70
CA VAL A 974 18.08 4.69 9.37
C VAL A 974 19.01 3.71 8.67
N THR A 975 19.04 2.44 9.09
CA THR A 975 19.80 1.39 8.40
C THR A 975 19.34 1.22 6.94
N GLU A 976 18.03 1.17 6.69
CA GLU A 976 17.49 1.06 5.33
C GLU A 976 17.73 2.34 4.50
N VAL A 977 17.71 3.52 5.12
CA VAL A 977 18.06 4.79 4.48
C VAL A 977 19.52 4.80 4.04
N LYS A 978 20.47 4.44 4.92
CA LYS A 978 21.90 4.33 4.60
C LYS A 978 22.17 3.29 3.49
N LYS A 979 21.46 2.15 3.52
CA LYS A 979 21.57 1.07 2.53
C LYS A 979 21.07 1.49 1.15
N ARG A 980 19.88 2.11 1.07
CA ARG A 980 19.19 2.37 -0.20
C ARG A 980 19.41 3.75 -0.76
N GLY A 981 19.61 4.75 0.09
CA GLY A 981 19.59 6.14 -0.30
C GLY A 981 20.77 6.58 -1.18
N PRO A 982 20.68 7.78 -1.77
CA PRO A 982 19.60 8.74 -1.56
C PRO A 982 18.34 8.34 -2.32
N PHE A 983 17.19 8.52 -1.68
CA PHE A 983 15.89 8.43 -2.34
C PHE A 983 15.69 9.67 -3.20
N LEU A 984 15.36 9.48 -4.47
CA LEU A 984 15.25 10.58 -5.45
C LEU A 984 13.84 11.16 -5.52
N SER A 985 12.86 10.52 -4.89
CA SER A 985 11.48 10.96 -4.79
C SER A 985 10.78 10.27 -3.60
N LEU A 986 9.52 10.61 -3.32
CA LEU A 986 8.79 9.99 -2.23
C LEU A 986 8.32 8.59 -2.63
N SER A 987 7.91 8.39 -3.89
CA SER A 987 7.58 7.06 -4.40
C SER A 987 8.80 6.12 -4.35
N ASP A 988 10.01 6.65 -4.55
CA ASP A 988 11.27 5.91 -4.45
C ASP A 988 11.57 5.39 -3.03
N PHE A 989 11.09 6.10 -2.00
CA PHE A 989 11.17 5.69 -0.59
C PHE A 989 10.09 4.67 -0.22
N VAL A 990 8.86 4.89 -0.71
CA VAL A 990 7.71 4.02 -0.44
C VAL A 990 7.85 2.67 -1.16
N ASN A 991 8.33 2.64 -2.40
CA ASN A 991 8.46 1.41 -3.18
C ASN A 991 9.73 0.62 -2.84
N ARG A 992 9.68 -0.68 -3.17
CA ARG A 992 10.88 -1.53 -3.27
C ARG A 992 11.77 -1.05 -4.42
N ARG A 993 13.07 -1.37 -4.38
CA ARG A 993 13.94 -1.17 -5.56
C ARG A 993 13.54 -2.19 -6.63
N LEU A 994 13.64 -1.85 -7.92
CA LEU A 994 13.56 -2.88 -8.96
C LEU A 994 14.95 -3.48 -9.16
N ALA A 995 15.33 -4.36 -8.23
CA ALA A 995 16.62 -5.03 -8.18
C ALA A 995 16.48 -6.49 -7.75
N LYS A 996 17.47 -7.34 -8.06
CA LYS A 996 17.48 -8.77 -7.70
C LYS A 996 18.00 -9.08 -6.29
N ASP A 997 18.38 -8.07 -5.54
CA ASP A 997 18.84 -8.21 -4.15
C ASP A 997 17.68 -8.02 -3.14
N ASP A 998 17.99 -8.03 -1.84
CA ASP A 998 16.98 -7.88 -0.79
C ASP A 998 16.21 -6.55 -0.85
N THR A 999 16.76 -5.51 -1.48
CA THR A 999 16.05 -4.24 -1.66
C THR A 999 14.89 -4.37 -2.66
N GLY A 1000 14.90 -5.44 -3.47
CA GLY A 1000 13.82 -5.83 -4.37
C GLY A 1000 12.65 -6.58 -3.74
N LYS A 1001 12.75 -6.96 -2.47
CA LYS A 1001 11.73 -7.78 -1.76
C LYS A 1001 10.76 -6.98 -0.88
N ALA A 1002 11.06 -5.69 -0.64
CA ALA A 1002 10.22 -4.74 0.10
C ALA A 1002 10.77 -3.31 -0.02
N GLY A 1003 9.92 -2.31 0.23
CA GLY A 1003 10.27 -0.91 0.43
C GLY A 1003 11.01 -0.66 1.76
N ALA A 1004 11.47 0.58 1.97
CA ALA A 1004 12.35 0.90 3.09
C ALA A 1004 11.68 0.71 4.46
N LEU A 1005 10.43 1.17 4.62
CA LEU A 1005 9.72 1.07 5.90
C LEU A 1005 9.27 -0.36 6.18
N GLU A 1006 8.76 -1.09 5.18
CA GLU A 1006 8.39 -2.51 5.35
C GLU A 1006 9.61 -3.36 5.74
N ALA A 1007 10.78 -3.12 5.13
CA ALA A 1007 12.02 -3.78 5.54
C ALA A 1007 12.44 -3.41 6.97
N ALA A 1008 12.28 -2.14 7.37
CA ALA A 1008 12.57 -1.68 8.72
C ALA A 1008 11.64 -2.31 9.77
N ILE A 1009 10.34 -2.44 9.49
CA ILE A 1009 9.36 -3.10 10.37
C ILE A 1009 9.77 -4.55 10.64
N ARG A 1010 10.18 -5.28 9.58
CA ARG A 1010 10.65 -6.67 9.68
C ARG A 1010 11.91 -6.77 10.53
N SER A 1011 12.91 -5.93 10.26
CA SER A 1011 14.18 -5.89 11.00
C SER A 1011 13.99 -5.56 12.48
N ALA A 1012 13.06 -4.65 12.80
CA ALA A 1012 12.71 -4.28 14.17
C ALA A 1012 11.92 -5.36 14.94
N GLY A 1013 11.43 -6.41 14.26
CA GLY A 1013 10.74 -7.54 14.87
C GLY A 1013 9.35 -7.22 15.45
N LEU A 1014 8.71 -6.15 14.96
CA LEU A 1014 7.46 -5.61 15.52
C LEU A 1014 6.24 -6.53 15.32
N ASN A 1015 6.30 -7.44 14.34
CA ASN A 1015 5.24 -8.40 14.04
C ASN A 1015 5.59 -9.84 14.45
N SER A 1016 6.66 -10.04 15.22
CA SER A 1016 7.18 -11.38 15.57
C SER A 1016 6.14 -12.31 16.21
N SER A 1017 5.23 -11.77 17.04
CA SER A 1017 4.14 -12.56 17.62
C SER A 1017 3.14 -13.10 16.58
N PHE A 1018 2.88 -12.33 15.52
CA PHE A 1018 2.05 -12.77 14.38
C PHE A 1018 2.77 -13.77 13.50
N GLU A 1019 4.07 -13.58 13.28
CA GLU A 1019 4.91 -14.53 12.53
C GLU A 1019 4.99 -15.89 13.25
N GLN A 1020 4.96 -15.90 14.58
CA GLN A 1020 4.90 -17.12 15.39
C GLN A 1020 3.51 -17.76 15.42
N ALA A 1021 2.45 -16.96 15.57
CA ALA A 1021 1.07 -17.47 15.66
C ALA A 1021 0.51 -17.93 14.31
N TYR A 1022 0.90 -17.26 13.22
CA TYR A 1022 0.43 -17.52 11.86
C TYR A 1022 1.61 -17.58 10.88
N PRO A 1023 2.50 -18.58 11.03
CA PRO A 1023 3.69 -18.68 10.20
C PRO A 1023 3.33 -18.94 8.73
N LEU A 1024 4.10 -18.34 7.83
CA LEU A 1024 4.05 -18.61 6.39
C LEU A 1024 5.38 -19.24 5.97
N VAL A 1025 5.35 -20.51 5.54
CA VAL A 1025 6.55 -21.22 5.07
C VAL A 1025 6.85 -20.78 3.64
N ARG A 1026 8.08 -20.32 3.40
CA ARG A 1026 8.51 -19.68 2.14
C ARG A 1026 9.60 -20.48 1.41
N ASP A 1027 9.64 -21.78 1.64
CA ASP A 1027 10.57 -22.65 0.93
C ASP A 1027 10.22 -22.69 -0.55
N LYS A 1028 11.25 -22.67 -1.39
CA LYS A 1028 11.05 -22.80 -2.84
C LYS A 1028 10.48 -24.19 -3.13
N LEU A 1029 9.38 -24.23 -3.88
CA LEU A 1029 8.77 -25.48 -4.29
C LEU A 1029 9.65 -26.20 -5.32
N LYS A 1030 9.56 -27.53 -5.32
CA LYS A 1030 10.25 -28.36 -6.31
C LYS A 1030 9.46 -28.34 -7.61
N ASP A 1031 10.15 -28.09 -8.71
CA ASP A 1031 9.61 -28.35 -10.04
C ASP A 1031 9.33 -29.86 -10.18
N TYR A 1032 8.26 -30.20 -10.89
CA TYR A 1032 7.85 -31.58 -11.15
C TYR A 1032 7.45 -31.71 -12.62
N ALA A 1033 8.06 -32.67 -13.32
CA ALA A 1033 8.00 -32.79 -14.78
C ALA A 1033 6.65 -33.34 -15.31
N ASP A 1034 5.84 -33.94 -14.45
CA ASP A 1034 4.56 -34.58 -14.79
C ASP A 1034 3.36 -33.67 -14.51
N THR A 1035 3.51 -32.37 -14.74
CA THR A 1035 2.36 -31.48 -14.86
C THR A 1035 1.44 -31.93 -15.99
N LEU A 1036 0.16 -31.57 -15.91
CA LEU A 1036 -0.79 -31.66 -17.03
C LEU A 1036 -0.11 -31.16 -18.33
N ASP A 1037 0.12 -32.11 -19.24
CA ASP A 1037 0.83 -32.10 -20.52
C ASP A 1037 1.46 -30.77 -21.09
N ASN A 1038 0.88 -29.56 -20.98
CA ASN A 1038 1.49 -28.28 -21.46
C ASN A 1038 1.77 -27.22 -20.35
N ILE A 1039 1.97 -27.59 -19.10
CA ILE A 1039 2.37 -26.62 -18.06
C ILE A 1039 3.83 -26.88 -17.67
N PRO A 1040 4.85 -26.30 -18.35
CA PRO A 1040 6.23 -26.73 -18.18
C PRO A 1040 6.78 -26.71 -16.75
N ASP A 1041 6.21 -25.86 -15.90
CA ASP A 1041 6.50 -25.77 -14.46
C ASP A 1041 5.19 -25.39 -13.75
N GLY A 1042 4.71 -26.28 -12.88
CA GLY A 1042 3.48 -26.12 -12.09
C GLY A 1042 3.68 -25.32 -10.79
N THR A 1043 4.88 -24.80 -10.53
CA THR A 1043 5.30 -24.20 -9.24
C THR A 1043 5.90 -22.80 -9.38
N ARG A 1044 5.29 -21.97 -10.23
CA ARG A 1044 5.84 -20.67 -10.64
C ARG A 1044 5.73 -19.54 -9.63
N LEU A 1045 4.83 -19.63 -8.64
CA LEU A 1045 4.76 -18.60 -7.61
C LEU A 1045 6.01 -18.71 -6.75
N ASP A 1046 6.78 -17.63 -6.62
CA ASP A 1046 7.92 -17.60 -5.71
C ASP A 1046 7.43 -17.32 -4.27
N PRO A 1047 7.46 -18.31 -3.36
CA PRO A 1047 7.02 -18.10 -1.97
C PRO A 1047 7.93 -17.12 -1.23
N GLN A 1048 9.17 -16.90 -1.67
CA GLN A 1048 10.11 -15.98 -1.03
C GLN A 1048 9.69 -14.51 -1.16
N LEU A 1049 8.84 -14.20 -2.15
CA LEU A 1049 8.27 -12.87 -2.36
C LEU A 1049 7.01 -12.60 -1.50
N MET A 1050 6.45 -13.64 -0.89
CA MET A 1050 5.34 -13.51 0.05
C MET A 1050 5.80 -12.93 1.41
N PRO A 1051 4.91 -12.29 2.17
CA PRO A 1051 5.23 -11.82 3.52
C PRO A 1051 5.52 -12.99 4.47
N SER A 1052 6.11 -12.70 5.62
CA SER A 1052 6.52 -13.70 6.62
C SER A 1052 5.37 -14.35 7.39
N SER A 1053 4.15 -13.83 7.29
CA SER A 1053 2.99 -14.30 8.04
C SER A 1053 1.71 -14.34 7.20
N LYS A 1054 0.86 -15.33 7.46
CA LYS A 1054 -0.48 -15.45 6.87
C LYS A 1054 -1.43 -14.35 7.36
N ALA A 1055 -1.14 -13.80 8.54
CA ALA A 1055 -1.89 -12.70 9.14
C ALA A 1055 -1.42 -11.32 8.69
N TRP A 1056 -0.48 -11.23 7.73
CA TRP A 1056 -0.15 -9.95 7.10
C TRP A 1056 -1.45 -9.32 6.58
N GLY A 1057 -1.73 -8.07 6.97
CA GLY A 1057 -2.99 -7.37 6.65
C GLY A 1057 -4.07 -7.45 7.74
N ALA A 1058 -3.87 -8.20 8.83
CA ALA A 1058 -4.69 -8.05 10.04
C ALA A 1058 -4.51 -6.63 10.64
N PRO A 1059 -5.55 -5.97 11.18
CA PRO A 1059 -5.47 -4.57 11.64
C PRO A 1059 -4.36 -4.26 12.65
N ALA A 1060 -3.98 -5.24 13.47
CA ALA A 1060 -2.89 -5.11 14.44
C ALA A 1060 -1.51 -5.55 13.92
N TYR A 1061 -1.45 -6.22 12.76
CA TYR A 1061 -0.20 -6.49 12.06
C TYR A 1061 0.27 -5.17 11.42
N LEU A 1062 1.35 -4.59 11.91
CA LEU A 1062 1.83 -3.28 11.44
C LEU A 1062 2.35 -3.39 10.01
N THR A 1063 1.84 -2.57 9.09
CA THR A 1063 2.34 -2.44 7.72
C THR A 1063 2.92 -1.05 7.48
N GLN A 1064 3.69 -0.93 6.39
CA GLN A 1064 4.21 0.35 5.95
C GLN A 1064 3.13 1.44 5.76
N ALA A 1065 1.97 1.08 5.19
CA ALA A 1065 0.88 2.01 4.97
C ALA A 1065 0.34 2.62 6.29
N ASP A 1066 0.33 1.84 7.38
CA ASP A 1066 -0.12 2.33 8.70
C ASP A 1066 0.78 3.42 9.27
N ILE A 1067 2.09 3.36 8.99
CA ILE A 1067 3.07 4.41 9.35
C ILE A 1067 2.90 5.64 8.44
N LEU A 1068 2.74 5.39 7.14
CA LEU A 1068 2.56 6.45 6.14
C LEU A 1068 1.23 7.20 6.30
N GLN A 1069 0.23 6.62 6.96
CA GLN A 1069 -1.03 7.29 7.22
C GLN A 1069 -0.84 8.60 8.00
N PRO A 1070 -0.35 8.60 9.26
CA PRO A 1070 -0.11 9.85 9.98
C PRO A 1070 1.14 10.61 9.49
N LEU A 1071 2.17 9.93 8.97
CA LEU A 1071 3.46 10.59 8.67
C LEU A 1071 3.62 11.03 7.21
N GLY A 1072 3.00 10.34 6.26
CA GLY A 1072 3.11 10.62 4.82
C GLY A 1072 2.90 12.10 4.44
N PRO A 1073 1.92 12.83 5.02
CA PRO A 1073 1.69 14.24 4.69
C PRO A 1073 2.85 15.20 5.01
N GLN A 1074 3.81 14.80 5.85
CA GLN A 1074 4.99 15.62 6.19
C GLN A 1074 6.30 15.15 5.57
N LEU A 1075 6.31 13.99 4.89
CA LEU A 1075 7.53 13.44 4.29
C LEU A 1075 7.88 14.13 2.98
N SER A 1076 9.19 14.30 2.74
CA SER A 1076 9.75 14.83 1.50
C SER A 1076 11.07 14.13 1.17
N ALA A 1077 11.45 14.07 -0.12
CA ALA A 1077 12.78 13.59 -0.53
C ALA A 1077 13.85 14.69 -0.51
N ARG A 1078 13.47 15.91 -0.13
CA ARG A 1078 14.34 17.09 -0.13
C ARG A 1078 13.97 18.06 0.98
N SER A 1079 14.87 19.02 1.21
CA SER A 1079 14.64 20.11 2.15
C SER A 1079 14.54 21.45 1.44
N ASP A 1080 13.84 22.37 2.10
CA ASP A 1080 13.61 23.75 1.65
C ASP A 1080 14.06 24.78 2.70
N THR A 1081 14.45 24.33 3.89
CA THR A 1081 15.04 25.15 4.96
C THR A 1081 16.45 24.69 5.23
N PHE A 1082 17.38 25.65 5.31
CA PHE A 1082 18.79 25.38 5.54
C PHE A 1082 19.38 26.36 6.54
N VAL A 1083 20.38 25.90 7.29
CA VAL A 1083 21.25 26.76 8.11
C VAL A 1083 22.58 26.91 7.41
N ILE A 1084 23.02 28.14 7.19
CA ILE A 1084 24.36 28.44 6.69
C ILE A 1084 25.19 28.98 7.82
N ARG A 1085 26.32 28.35 8.11
CA ARG A 1085 27.36 28.91 8.97
C ARG A 1085 28.54 29.34 8.11
N SER A 1086 29.05 30.55 8.35
CA SER A 1086 30.20 31.08 7.64
C SER A 1086 31.22 31.70 8.58
N TYR A 1087 32.45 31.73 8.11
CA TYR A 1087 33.63 32.25 8.77
C TYR A 1087 34.37 33.24 7.87
N GLY A 1088 34.98 34.25 8.49
CA GLY A 1088 35.96 35.11 7.85
C GLY A 1088 37.06 35.51 8.84
N ASP A 1089 38.30 35.59 8.36
CA ASP A 1089 39.40 36.22 9.08
C ASP A 1089 40.02 37.38 8.32
N SER A 1090 40.69 38.25 9.06
CA SER A 1090 41.63 39.22 8.52
C SER A 1090 43.04 38.81 8.93
N ARG A 1091 44.00 38.96 8.02
CA ARG A 1091 45.39 38.59 8.26
C ARG A 1091 46.32 39.76 7.95
N SER A 1092 47.38 39.88 8.73
CA SER A 1092 48.47 40.82 8.48
C SER A 1092 49.21 40.44 7.18
N SER A 1093 50.07 41.33 6.68
CA SER A 1093 50.96 41.03 5.54
C SER A 1093 51.92 39.85 5.78
N SER A 1094 52.20 39.52 7.05
CA SER A 1094 52.95 38.33 7.46
C SER A 1094 52.11 37.05 7.58
N GLY A 1095 50.80 37.11 7.27
CA GLY A 1095 49.87 35.98 7.33
C GLY A 1095 49.31 35.67 8.72
N THR A 1096 49.58 36.50 9.73
CA THR A 1096 49.08 36.31 11.10
C THR A 1096 47.62 36.75 11.21
N ILE A 1097 46.76 35.95 11.86
CA ILE A 1097 45.34 36.28 12.02
C ILE A 1097 45.17 37.42 13.03
N GLU A 1098 44.61 38.55 12.58
CA GLU A 1098 44.35 39.74 13.40
C GLU A 1098 42.94 39.75 14.00
N ALA A 1099 41.95 39.22 13.27
CA ALA A 1099 40.57 39.09 13.72
C ALA A 1099 39.86 37.91 13.06
N ARG A 1100 38.83 37.38 13.73
CA ARG A 1100 37.95 36.32 13.24
C ARG A 1100 36.49 36.70 13.47
N ALA A 1101 35.60 36.27 12.56
CA ALA A 1101 34.17 36.45 12.69
C ALA A 1101 33.41 35.23 12.15
N TRP A 1102 32.32 34.87 12.83
CA TRP A 1102 31.39 33.82 12.40
C TRP A 1102 29.97 34.35 12.37
N CYS A 1103 29.19 33.93 11.39
CA CYS A 1103 27.76 34.20 11.36
C CYS A 1103 26.95 32.97 10.95
N GLU A 1104 25.69 32.97 11.35
CA GLU A 1104 24.69 31.96 11.01
C GLU A 1104 23.51 32.65 10.35
N ALA A 1105 23.01 32.06 9.26
CA ALA A 1105 21.81 32.48 8.57
C ALA A 1105 20.87 31.30 8.37
N VAL A 1106 19.58 31.51 8.62
CA VAL A 1106 18.52 30.57 8.23
C VAL A 1106 18.00 31.01 6.88
N VAL A 1107 17.98 30.09 5.93
CA VAL A 1107 17.59 30.33 4.54
C VAL A 1107 16.41 29.45 4.19
N GLN A 1108 15.37 30.05 3.64
CA GLN A 1108 14.11 29.39 3.28
C GLN A 1108 13.87 29.51 1.77
N ARG A 1109 13.55 28.39 1.12
CA ARG A 1109 13.05 28.36 -0.25
C ARG A 1109 11.58 28.74 -0.27
N LEU A 1110 11.20 29.62 -1.19
CA LEU A 1110 9.82 30.03 -1.41
C LEU A 1110 9.22 29.29 -2.60
N PRO A 1111 7.89 29.21 -2.73
CA PRO A 1111 7.23 28.72 -3.92
C PRO A 1111 7.47 29.61 -5.14
N GLU A 1112 7.91 30.85 -5.00
CA GLU A 1112 8.11 31.76 -6.13
C GLU A 1112 9.39 31.43 -6.91
N PRO A 1113 9.32 31.18 -8.23
CA PRO A 1113 10.50 31.09 -9.08
C PRO A 1113 11.32 32.39 -9.06
N VAL A 1114 12.64 32.29 -9.21
CA VAL A 1114 13.52 33.45 -9.45
C VAL A 1114 13.11 34.14 -10.74
N THR A 1115 12.89 33.34 -11.79
CA THR A 1115 12.44 33.79 -13.10
C THR A 1115 11.20 32.97 -13.50
N PRO A 1116 9.98 33.42 -13.15
CA PRO A 1116 8.76 32.67 -13.40
C PRO A 1116 8.43 32.58 -14.90
N ASP A 1117 7.82 31.46 -15.28
CA ASP A 1117 7.20 31.29 -16.58
C ASP A 1117 5.88 32.09 -16.71
N SER A 1118 5.22 31.97 -17.86
CA SER A 1118 3.96 32.67 -18.13
C SER A 1118 2.81 32.25 -17.20
N THR A 1119 2.90 31.09 -16.54
CA THR A 1119 1.90 30.64 -15.55
C THR A 1119 2.15 31.20 -14.15
N GLY A 1120 3.40 31.63 -13.89
CA GLY A 1120 3.86 32.11 -12.59
C GLY A 1120 4.11 31.00 -11.55
N LEU A 1121 4.18 29.73 -11.96
CA LEU A 1121 4.30 28.57 -11.06
C LEU A 1121 5.63 27.82 -11.21
N ASN A 1122 6.07 27.64 -12.45
CA ASN A 1122 7.31 26.95 -12.78
C ASN A 1122 8.33 27.95 -13.31
N PRO A 1123 9.61 27.58 -13.28
CA PRO A 1123 10.62 28.45 -13.85
C PRO A 1123 10.71 28.27 -15.39
N LEU A 1124 11.27 29.25 -16.10
CA LEU A 1124 11.21 29.36 -17.57
C LEU A 1124 11.77 28.14 -18.33
N ASP A 1125 12.84 27.51 -17.84
CA ASP A 1125 13.48 26.36 -18.47
C ASP A 1125 14.24 25.49 -17.44
N PRO A 1126 13.64 24.39 -16.94
CA PRO A 1126 14.26 23.51 -15.95
C PRO A 1126 15.65 22.96 -16.31
N GLY A 1127 16.09 23.06 -17.57
CA GLY A 1127 17.43 22.67 -18.04
C GLY A 1127 18.34 23.82 -18.52
N GLY A 1128 17.88 25.07 -18.47
CA GLY A 1128 18.56 26.23 -19.06
C GLY A 1128 19.68 26.81 -18.20
N ARG A 1129 20.72 27.37 -18.83
CA ARG A 1129 21.88 28.00 -18.13
C ARG A 1129 21.53 29.18 -17.21
N ASN A 1130 20.34 29.77 -17.36
CA ASN A 1130 19.88 30.95 -16.63
C ASN A 1130 18.67 30.68 -15.71
N ASP A 1131 18.30 29.41 -15.51
CA ASP A 1131 17.22 29.01 -14.63
C ASP A 1131 17.76 28.53 -13.28
N PHE A 1132 17.61 29.36 -12.25
CA PHE A 1132 18.01 29.06 -10.88
C PHE A 1132 16.89 28.42 -10.06
N GLY A 1133 15.75 28.09 -10.65
CA GLY A 1133 14.59 27.53 -9.98
C GLY A 1133 13.92 28.50 -9.02
N ARG A 1134 13.53 28.01 -7.82
CA ARG A 1134 12.79 28.79 -6.82
C ARG A 1134 13.69 29.63 -5.94
N ARG A 1135 13.20 30.81 -5.55
CA ARG A 1135 13.94 31.81 -4.79
C ARG A 1135 14.18 31.36 -3.36
N PHE A 1136 15.41 31.55 -2.89
CA PHE A 1136 15.75 31.51 -1.47
C PHE A 1136 15.74 32.90 -0.84
N ILE A 1137 15.29 33.00 0.41
CA ILE A 1137 15.36 34.22 1.23
C ILE A 1137 16.03 33.93 2.57
N ILE A 1138 16.69 34.93 3.15
CA ILE A 1138 17.20 34.85 4.52
C ILE A 1138 16.05 35.21 5.46
N THR A 1139 15.67 34.29 6.36
CA THR A 1139 14.62 34.50 7.35
C THR A 1139 15.18 34.81 8.74
N GLY A 1140 16.46 34.52 8.98
CA GLY A 1140 17.16 34.86 10.21
C GLY A 1140 18.66 35.04 9.98
N PHE A 1141 19.27 35.96 10.72
CA PHE A 1141 20.71 36.20 10.70
C PHE A 1141 21.22 36.54 12.10
N ARG A 1142 22.36 35.97 12.50
CA ARG A 1142 23.07 36.34 13.73
C ARG A 1142 24.59 36.20 13.60
N TRP A 1143 25.31 37.02 14.37
CA TRP A 1143 26.73 36.82 14.61
C TRP A 1143 26.91 35.78 15.73
N LEU A 1144 27.90 34.89 15.58
CA LEU A 1144 28.20 33.83 16.53
C LEU A 1144 29.39 34.22 17.41
N ASN A 1145 29.30 33.89 18.69
CA ASN A 1145 30.40 33.99 19.65
C ASN A 1145 31.19 32.68 19.72
N SER A 1146 32.35 32.68 20.38
CA SER A 1146 33.20 31.48 20.54
C SER A 1146 32.49 30.31 21.24
N SER A 1147 31.55 30.60 22.14
CA SER A 1147 30.68 29.59 22.79
C SER A 1147 29.69 28.91 21.83
N ASP A 1148 29.46 29.51 20.68
CA ASP A 1148 28.45 29.09 19.69
C ASP A 1148 29.03 28.24 18.57
N ILE A 1149 30.35 28.22 18.51
CA ILE A 1149 31.15 27.45 17.57
C ILE A 1149 31.25 26.01 18.07
#